data_AF-A0A7I7TAG3-F1
#
_entry.id   AF-A0A7I7TAG3-F1
#
_cell.length_a   1.000
_cell.length_b   1.000
_cell.length_c   1.000
_cell.angle_alpha   90.00
_cell.angle_beta   90.00
_cell.angle_gamma   90.00
#
_symmetry.space_group_name_H-M   'P 1'
#
loop_
_entity.id
_entity.type
_entity.pdbx_description
1 polymer ?
#
loop_
_entity_poly.entity_id
_entity_poly.type
_entity_poly.pdbx_seq_one_letter_code
_entity_poly.pdbx_strand_id
1 'polypeptide(L)'
;MGMGLAAIASPGIAVADTPDGGSASQPSKPSKSSVGVSRRAAQDPSGGKADVPRKSTRTPSPARPASVSRPGTQVSATADSRPVTAPDSGKPVSSDAKSAAAESAAAEQVSGTSERAVGSVPKALAAPARLTATAALSPADIVSGFFSLFGIKGLPPSPVQLLTGMLALIRREIESFLRPPTAVPSVSITDTSLVEGNSGANDAAFTVTLSKSSTKPVTVSYTTADGSATAGQDYRASAGTVTFAPGSVSQVITINVLGDATVELDETFTVVLSNPSGATIGRATATGTITNDDATATTPGGTAQWGKSFFAPYIDMGAYPVPNLLALSKTYGTSLVTLGFMQADANGNLAWAGLAALEPNSTNEQAIAINSSIATFKAAGGDVMISFGGAAGTSIAQYYAGNGRSAQELADAYAAVVDTYGVTHLDFDIEGAAVADPASVTLNAQALALLQKAKPEVQIWYTLPVLPTGLTADGLNVVDSALAAGVNLAGVNVMAMDYGESAAPTSGPNAKTMGAYAIEAAESTYTQVSALYTARSKTFSWSQIGVTPMLGVNDVLTEVFTVADAQALEDFARTKGIGMLSMWQVLRDTPGTLGQSTTGASGLSDPVGSFSNVFNDYGTINVVDYTNAGGSGGAGGTPVTGGTTTTIGWAWGANPVLTFDPAKDTLDFVWMQAAEFDVSDTSGSTVISIVGNNSSYTLAGVTLRQLQIGNIIAKDAGTLAKWKSLIDSAKAV
;
A
#
# COMPACT_ATOMS: atom_id res chain seq x y z
N MET A 1 -27.32 -32.90 49.52
CA MET A 1 -26.28 -33.92 49.21
C MET A 1 -26.98 -35.23 48.90
N GLY A 2 -26.48 -36.01 47.95
CA GLY A 2 -27.06 -37.28 47.50
C GLY A 2 -27.16 -37.37 45.98
N MET A 3 -26.60 -38.41 45.38
CA MET A 3 -26.63 -38.71 43.93
C MET A 3 -27.69 -39.78 43.60
N GLY A 4 -28.04 -39.90 42.31
CA GLY A 4 -28.78 -41.02 41.72
C GLY A 4 -28.11 -41.48 40.41
N LEU A 5 -28.26 -42.75 40.00
CA LEU A 5 -27.33 -43.41 39.06
C LEU A 5 -27.98 -44.55 38.23
N ALA A 6 -27.72 -44.58 36.91
CA ALA A 6 -27.73 -45.73 35.94
C ALA A 6 -27.52 -45.16 34.51
N ALA A 7 -26.77 -45.72 33.53
CA ALA A 7 -26.49 -47.10 33.05
C ALA A 7 -27.68 -47.72 32.26
N ILE A 8 -27.52 -48.48 31.15
CA ILE A 8 -26.39 -49.30 30.64
C ILE A 8 -26.43 -49.53 29.09
N ALA A 9 -25.27 -49.88 28.50
CA ALA A 9 -25.03 -50.86 27.40
C ALA A 9 -25.18 -50.55 25.88
N SER A 10 -24.31 -51.23 25.11
CA SER A 10 -24.24 -51.50 23.65
C SER A 10 -23.82 -53.01 23.48
N PRO A 11 -23.29 -53.60 22.37
CA PRO A 11 -22.95 -53.14 21.00
C PRO A 11 -23.37 -54.14 19.85
N GLY A 12 -22.87 -53.98 18.61
CA GLY A 12 -22.95 -54.97 17.51
C GLY A 12 -22.31 -54.54 16.17
N ILE A 13 -21.80 -55.47 15.34
CA ILE A 13 -21.03 -55.24 14.09
C ILE A 13 -21.39 -56.31 13.01
N ALA A 14 -21.53 -55.94 11.72
CA ALA A 14 -20.98 -56.65 10.53
C ALA A 14 -21.51 -56.20 9.13
N VAL A 15 -20.57 -55.78 8.27
CA VAL A 15 -20.36 -56.04 6.80
C VAL A 15 -21.45 -56.73 5.94
N ALA A 16 -21.79 -56.17 4.75
CA ALA A 16 -21.69 -56.82 3.41
C ALA A 16 -22.31 -56.03 2.20
N ASP A 17 -21.62 -56.15 1.04
CA ASP A 17 -22.03 -56.17 -0.39
C ASP A 17 -22.96 -55.14 -1.08
N THR A 18 -22.51 -54.72 -2.27
CA THR A 18 -23.27 -54.18 -3.43
C THR A 18 -23.45 -55.30 -4.49
N PRO A 19 -24.50 -55.28 -5.37
CA PRO A 19 -24.34 -54.64 -6.69
C PRO A 19 -25.62 -54.12 -7.42
N ASP A 20 -25.40 -53.36 -8.49
CA ASP A 20 -26.15 -53.20 -9.78
C ASP A 20 -27.68 -52.98 -9.88
N GLY A 21 -28.08 -52.10 -10.83
CA GLY A 21 -29.32 -52.27 -11.61
C GLY A 21 -30.03 -51.02 -12.18
N GLY A 22 -29.90 -50.78 -13.49
CA GLY A 22 -30.74 -49.99 -14.45
C GLY A 22 -31.71 -48.86 -14.00
N SER A 23 -31.73 -47.65 -14.58
CA SER A 23 -31.88 -47.22 -16.00
C SER A 23 -33.34 -46.94 -16.45
N ALA A 24 -33.52 -45.86 -17.24
CA ALA A 24 -34.75 -45.32 -17.85
C ALA A 24 -35.80 -44.71 -16.88
N SER A 25 -36.63 -43.70 -17.24
CA SER A 25 -36.81 -42.97 -18.52
C SER A 25 -37.31 -41.52 -18.32
N GLN A 26 -37.06 -40.65 -19.31
CA GLN A 26 -37.68 -39.32 -19.52
C GLN A 26 -39.15 -39.40 -20.00
N PRO A 27 -39.89 -38.28 -20.23
CA PRO A 27 -39.81 -36.92 -19.66
C PRO A 27 -41.19 -36.31 -19.26
N SER A 28 -41.22 -35.10 -18.69
CA SER A 28 -42.33 -34.14 -18.93
C SER A 28 -41.90 -32.68 -18.72
N LYS A 29 -42.55 -31.74 -19.43
CA LYS A 29 -42.34 -30.27 -19.35
C LYS A 29 -43.68 -29.57 -18.98
N PRO A 30 -43.72 -28.25 -18.71
CA PRO A 30 -44.45 -27.72 -17.55
C PRO A 30 -45.91 -27.32 -17.81
N SER A 31 -46.66 -27.16 -16.71
CA SER A 31 -47.98 -26.52 -16.67
C SER A 31 -47.94 -25.23 -15.82
N LYS A 32 -48.85 -24.29 -16.10
CA LYS A 32 -48.97 -22.97 -15.43
C LYS A 32 -50.33 -22.82 -14.75
N SER A 33 -50.35 -22.48 -13.46
CA SER A 33 -51.43 -21.72 -12.79
C SER A 33 -50.99 -21.38 -11.35
N SER A 34 -50.65 -20.14 -11.01
CA SER A 34 -51.52 -18.96 -10.82
C SER A 34 -52.39 -19.03 -9.55
N VAL A 35 -51.96 -18.35 -8.48
CA VAL A 35 -52.79 -18.09 -7.29
C VAL A 35 -53.93 -17.14 -7.67
N GLY A 36 -55.15 -17.43 -7.21
CA GLY A 36 -56.35 -16.68 -7.58
C GLY A 36 -56.51 -15.35 -6.85
N VAL A 37 -56.84 -14.29 -7.59
CA VAL A 37 -57.32 -13.01 -7.04
C VAL A 37 -58.73 -13.17 -6.50
N SER A 38 -59.03 -12.60 -5.32
CA SER A 38 -60.41 -12.44 -4.86
C SER A 38 -60.60 -11.18 -4.01
N ARG A 39 -61.27 -10.17 -4.57
CA ARG A 39 -62.08 -9.15 -3.87
C ARG A 39 -62.91 -8.29 -4.85
N ARG A 40 -64.20 -8.63 -4.95
CA ARG A 40 -65.33 -7.73 -5.24
C ARG A 40 -66.11 -7.56 -3.93
N ALA A 41 -66.89 -6.50 -3.68
CA ALA A 41 -67.09 -5.22 -4.36
C ALA A 41 -67.50 -4.17 -3.30
N ALA A 42 -67.75 -2.91 -3.71
CA ALA A 42 -68.09 -1.81 -2.81
C ALA A 42 -69.60 -1.70 -2.47
N GLN A 43 -69.90 -1.06 -1.35
CA GLN A 43 -71.17 -0.38 -1.06
C GLN A 43 -70.95 0.79 -0.06
N ASP A 44 -71.87 1.77 -0.07
CA ASP A 44 -71.74 3.12 0.49
C ASP A 44 -73.17 3.66 0.84
N PRO A 45 -73.40 4.91 1.31
CA PRO A 45 -73.03 5.55 2.59
C PRO A 45 -74.24 5.83 3.53
N SER A 46 -73.97 6.16 4.81
CA SER A 46 -74.80 7.05 5.69
C SER A 46 -74.08 7.31 7.03
N GLY A 47 -74.30 8.39 7.81
CA GLY A 47 -75.03 9.65 7.58
C GLY A 47 -75.21 10.48 8.89
N GLY A 48 -75.02 11.80 8.86
CA GLY A 48 -75.10 12.74 10.02
C GLY A 48 -73.71 13.17 10.54
N LYS A 49 -73.37 14.44 10.84
CA LYS A 49 -74.00 15.52 11.65
C LYS A 49 -74.12 15.16 13.14
N ALA A 50 -73.56 15.89 14.12
CA ALA A 50 -72.71 17.11 14.12
C ALA A 50 -71.96 17.21 15.50
N ASP A 51 -71.30 18.28 16.01
CA ASP A 51 -71.19 19.70 15.66
C ASP A 51 -69.87 20.36 16.23
N VAL A 52 -69.92 21.62 16.71
CA VAL A 52 -68.81 22.57 17.04
C VAL A 52 -69.10 23.19 18.45
N PRO A 53 -68.14 23.56 19.36
CA PRO A 53 -66.92 24.37 19.13
C PRO A 53 -65.61 23.89 19.81
N ARG A 54 -64.37 24.32 19.47
CA ARG A 54 -63.77 25.60 18.98
C ARG A 54 -63.33 26.62 20.06
N LYS A 55 -62.11 26.47 20.58
CA LYS A 55 -61.08 27.51 20.96
C LYS A 55 -59.87 26.76 21.56
N SER A 56 -58.60 26.92 21.19
CA SER A 56 -57.81 28.04 20.63
C SER A 56 -57.42 29.13 21.64
N THR A 57 -56.16 29.05 22.10
CA THR A 57 -55.30 30.16 22.55
C THR A 57 -53.84 29.83 22.22
N ARG A 58 -52.92 30.80 22.37
CA ARG A 58 -51.61 30.87 21.70
C ARG A 58 -50.49 31.20 22.70
N THR A 59 -49.25 30.89 22.31
CA THR A 59 -47.95 31.28 22.94
C THR A 59 -47.82 32.81 23.20
N PRO A 60 -46.89 33.32 24.07
CA PRO A 60 -45.51 32.83 24.26
C PRO A 60 -44.86 32.93 25.68
N SER A 61 -43.55 32.65 25.73
CA SER A 61 -42.55 32.93 26.79
C SER A 61 -42.25 34.46 26.96
N PRO A 62 -41.32 34.96 27.83
CA PRO A 62 -40.27 34.27 28.62
C PRO A 62 -40.07 34.73 30.10
N ALA A 63 -39.27 33.98 30.89
CA ALA A 63 -38.52 34.50 32.05
C ALA A 63 -37.34 33.59 32.54
N ARG A 64 -36.22 34.24 32.90
CA ARG A 64 -35.08 33.80 33.76
C ARG A 64 -34.60 35.11 34.46
N PRO A 65 -33.77 35.14 35.53
CA PRO A 65 -33.21 34.06 36.36
C PRO A 65 -33.31 34.31 37.88
N ALA A 66 -32.80 33.37 38.70
CA ALA A 66 -31.89 33.67 39.83
C ALA A 66 -31.29 32.38 40.43
N SER A 67 -29.98 32.35 40.64
CA SER A 67 -29.30 31.38 41.50
C SER A 67 -28.74 32.12 42.72
N VAL A 68 -29.14 31.75 43.93
CA VAL A 68 -28.76 32.48 45.15
C VAL A 68 -27.39 32.03 45.65
N SER A 69 -26.52 32.99 46.00
CA SER A 69 -25.30 32.74 46.77
C SER A 69 -24.81 34.01 47.47
N ARG A 70 -24.57 33.88 48.78
CA ARG A 70 -23.66 34.69 49.62
C ARG A 70 -24.01 36.17 49.91
N PRO A 71 -24.07 36.55 51.21
CA PRO A 71 -23.63 37.85 51.74
C PRO A 71 -22.15 37.82 52.19
N GLY A 72 -21.49 38.97 52.29
CA GLY A 72 -20.07 39.08 52.67
C GLY A 72 -19.83 39.83 53.98
N THR A 73 -18.56 39.84 54.44
CA THR A 73 -18.07 40.57 55.62
C THR A 73 -16.72 41.22 55.31
N GLN A 74 -16.42 42.35 55.97
CA GLN A 74 -15.22 43.19 55.83
C GLN A 74 -13.94 42.47 56.31
N VAL A 75 -12.77 42.59 55.66
CA VAL A 75 -11.86 43.76 55.51
C VAL A 75 -11.28 44.24 56.85
N SER A 76 -9.99 43.95 57.09
CA SER A 76 -8.98 44.91 57.60
C SER A 76 -7.57 44.28 57.64
N ALA A 77 -6.59 44.95 57.03
CA ALA A 77 -5.16 44.78 57.28
C ALA A 77 -4.45 46.11 56.95
N THR A 78 -3.53 46.55 57.79
CA THR A 78 -2.93 47.90 57.75
C THR A 78 -1.40 47.84 57.74
N ALA A 79 -0.76 48.75 56.98
CA ALA A 79 0.53 49.43 57.18
C ALA A 79 1.69 48.70 57.93
N ASP A 80 2.95 48.71 57.48
CA ASP A 80 3.65 49.48 56.43
C ASP A 80 4.87 48.64 55.90
N SER A 81 6.00 49.05 55.29
CA SER A 81 6.63 50.37 55.07
C SER A 81 7.60 50.43 53.86
N ARG A 82 8.39 51.52 53.80
CA ARG A 82 9.53 51.84 52.90
C ARG A 82 10.60 52.61 53.74
N PRO A 83 11.77 53.12 53.24
CA PRO A 83 12.26 53.24 51.85
C PRO A 83 13.80 53.01 51.61
N VAL A 84 14.27 53.38 50.39
CA VAL A 84 15.54 54.11 50.04
C VAL A 84 16.53 53.43 49.05
N THR A 85 16.69 54.10 47.89
CA THR A 85 17.77 54.10 46.84
C THR A 85 18.14 52.89 45.96
N ALA A 86 18.32 53.21 44.66
CA ALA A 86 19.12 52.51 43.64
C ALA A 86 20.42 53.33 43.33
N PRO A 87 21.24 52.97 42.33
CA PRO A 87 21.01 53.38 40.92
C PRO A 87 21.15 52.19 39.92
N ASP A 88 20.75 52.18 38.64
CA ASP A 88 20.24 53.13 37.60
C ASP A 88 21.17 53.19 36.35
N SER A 89 20.62 53.63 35.21
CA SER A 89 21.09 53.60 33.81
C SER A 89 20.98 52.23 33.09
N GLY A 90 20.28 52.11 31.94
CA GLY A 90 19.45 53.11 31.24
C GLY A 90 18.46 52.52 30.21
N LYS A 91 17.38 53.30 29.94
CA LYS A 91 16.35 53.14 28.88
C LYS A 91 16.78 53.88 27.58
N PRO A 92 16.00 54.05 26.48
CA PRO A 92 14.55 53.77 26.19
C PRO A 92 14.28 52.80 24.97
N VAL A 93 13.14 52.07 24.80
CA VAL A 93 11.72 52.45 24.41
C VAL A 93 11.58 52.77 22.89
N SER A 94 10.56 52.38 22.09
CA SER A 94 9.16 51.85 22.27
C SER A 94 8.63 51.02 21.07
N SER A 95 7.69 50.09 21.35
CA SER A 95 6.38 49.77 20.68
C SER A 95 6.30 49.60 19.13
N ASP A 96 5.22 49.12 18.48
CA ASP A 96 3.83 48.68 18.75
C ASP A 96 3.52 47.53 17.73
N ALA A 97 2.50 46.66 17.71
CA ALA A 97 1.43 46.15 18.60
C ALA A 97 0.48 45.26 17.71
N LYS A 98 -0.46 44.51 18.32
CA LYS A 98 -1.63 43.86 17.68
C LYS A 98 -1.39 42.62 16.77
N SER A 99 -2.48 42.09 16.19
CA SER A 99 -2.77 40.64 16.13
C SER A 99 -3.74 40.22 15.01
N ALA A 100 -3.68 38.93 14.67
CA ALA A 100 -4.75 38.08 14.10
C ALA A 100 -5.19 38.23 12.61
N ALA A 101 -4.80 37.20 11.83
CA ALA A 101 -5.62 36.33 10.96
C ALA A 101 -6.70 36.88 9.99
N ALA A 102 -6.43 36.69 8.69
CA ALA A 102 -7.30 36.18 7.59
C ALA A 102 -6.35 35.90 6.38
N GLU A 103 -6.43 34.91 5.49
CA GLU A 103 -7.45 33.97 4.99
C GLU A 103 -8.03 34.29 3.58
N SER A 104 -7.40 33.68 2.55
CA SER A 104 -7.95 33.24 1.26
C SER A 104 -8.39 34.22 0.13
N ALA A 105 -8.28 33.70 -1.11
CA ALA A 105 -9.02 34.04 -2.35
C ALA A 105 -8.83 35.45 -3.00
N ALA A 106 -9.04 35.68 -4.31
CA ALA A 106 -9.38 34.79 -5.44
C ALA A 106 -8.86 35.31 -6.82
N ALA A 107 -8.58 34.37 -7.73
CA ALA A 107 -8.97 34.27 -9.16
C ALA A 107 -8.82 35.40 -10.22
N GLU A 108 -8.45 34.91 -11.43
CA GLU A 108 -9.01 35.20 -12.77
C GLU A 108 -8.56 36.36 -13.71
N GLN A 109 -8.57 36.05 -15.03
CA GLN A 109 -8.79 36.92 -16.23
C GLN A 109 -7.66 37.94 -16.62
N VAL A 110 -7.32 38.22 -17.90
CA VAL A 110 -7.61 37.57 -19.20
C VAL A 110 -6.58 37.95 -20.30
N SER A 111 -6.70 37.31 -21.48
CA SER A 111 -6.01 37.43 -22.79
C SER A 111 -5.25 38.70 -23.23
N GLY A 112 -4.30 38.56 -24.17
CA GLY A 112 -3.89 39.63 -25.10
C GLY A 112 -2.78 39.31 -26.12
N THR A 113 -3.16 38.94 -27.36
CA THR A 113 -2.42 39.06 -28.66
C THR A 113 -0.88 39.14 -28.68
N SER A 114 -0.16 38.21 -29.35
CA SER A 114 0.11 38.18 -30.81
C SER A 114 0.91 39.41 -31.30
N GLU A 115 2.05 39.30 -32.02
CA GLU A 115 2.24 38.53 -33.26
C GLU A 115 3.73 38.18 -33.58
N ARG A 116 3.93 37.24 -34.53
CA ARG A 116 5.13 37.00 -35.37
C ARG A 116 6.42 36.42 -34.76
N ALA A 117 7.16 35.72 -35.64
CA ALA A 117 8.29 34.85 -35.31
C ALA A 117 9.33 34.77 -36.46
N VAL A 118 10.37 33.94 -36.26
CA VAL A 118 11.41 33.48 -37.22
C VAL A 118 12.56 34.48 -37.50
N GLY A 119 13.81 34.08 -37.19
CA GLY A 119 15.01 34.90 -37.44
C GLY A 119 16.37 34.34 -36.98
N SER A 120 16.84 33.25 -37.60
CA SER A 120 18.26 32.81 -37.71
C SER A 120 19.24 32.83 -36.50
N VAL A 121 19.63 31.62 -36.09
CA VAL A 121 20.85 31.14 -35.38
C VAL A 121 22.10 31.19 -36.33
N PRO A 122 23.42 31.08 -35.97
CA PRO A 122 24.13 30.82 -34.68
C PRO A 122 25.36 31.74 -34.31
N LYS A 123 26.01 31.44 -33.16
CA LYS A 123 27.49 31.45 -32.84
C LYS A 123 28.35 32.72 -33.09
N ALA A 124 29.39 33.04 -32.29
CA ALA A 124 29.97 32.40 -31.10
C ALA A 124 30.68 33.43 -30.18
N LEU A 125 31.09 32.99 -28.98
CA LEU A 125 31.88 33.77 -28.02
C LEU A 125 33.30 34.11 -28.55
N ALA A 126 33.79 35.29 -28.17
CA ALA A 126 35.21 35.62 -28.13
C ALA A 126 35.52 36.47 -26.87
N ALA A 127 36.77 36.45 -26.42
CA ALA A 127 37.21 36.93 -25.10
C ALA A 127 37.44 38.48 -25.02
N PRO A 128 37.69 39.07 -23.82
CA PRO A 128 37.34 40.47 -23.55
C PRO A 128 38.46 41.52 -23.67
N ALA A 129 38.04 42.79 -23.52
CA ALA A 129 38.80 43.89 -22.87
C ALA A 129 40.12 44.40 -23.50
N ARG A 130 39.98 45.05 -24.66
CA ARG A 130 40.46 46.42 -24.95
C ARG A 130 41.32 47.12 -23.87
N LEU A 131 42.53 47.55 -24.24
CA LEU A 131 43.10 48.88 -23.90
C LEU A 131 44.26 49.26 -24.84
N THR A 132 44.47 50.55 -25.08
CA THR A 132 45.37 51.09 -26.11
C THR A 132 46.19 52.26 -25.59
N ALA A 133 47.52 52.19 -25.73
CA ALA A 133 48.42 53.35 -25.67
C ALA A 133 49.73 53.04 -26.43
N THR A 134 50.27 54.01 -27.15
CA THR A 134 51.53 53.89 -27.90
C THR A 134 52.48 55.04 -27.56
N ALA A 135 53.70 54.68 -27.15
CA ALA A 135 54.84 55.59 -26.98
C ALA A 135 56.13 54.84 -27.32
N ALA A 136 57.09 55.49 -27.97
CA ALA A 136 58.35 54.89 -28.39
C ALA A 136 59.50 55.25 -27.42
N LEU A 137 60.35 54.27 -27.12
CA LEU A 137 61.53 54.42 -26.26
C LEU A 137 62.81 54.59 -27.09
N SER A 138 63.88 55.13 -26.49
CA SER A 138 65.15 55.36 -27.18
C SER A 138 66.07 54.12 -27.14
N PRO A 139 67.09 54.03 -28.03
CA PRO A 139 68.04 52.91 -28.02
C PRO A 139 68.82 52.74 -26.70
N ALA A 140 69.04 53.82 -25.94
CA ALA A 140 69.73 53.76 -24.65
C ALA A 140 68.87 53.08 -23.56
N ASP A 141 67.55 53.25 -23.64
CA ASP A 141 66.59 52.63 -22.72
C ASP A 141 66.52 51.11 -22.94
N ILE A 142 66.60 50.67 -24.20
CA ILE A 142 66.60 49.25 -24.58
C ILE A 142 67.82 48.53 -24.01
N VAL A 143 69.03 49.10 -24.18
CA VAL A 143 70.27 48.51 -23.66
C VAL A 143 70.27 48.50 -22.12
N SER A 144 69.83 49.58 -21.49
CA SER A 144 69.75 49.67 -20.02
C SER A 144 68.71 48.70 -19.43
N GLY A 145 67.57 48.52 -20.11
CA GLY A 145 66.53 47.56 -19.75
C GLY A 145 66.99 46.10 -19.86
N PHE A 146 67.80 45.78 -20.87
CA PHE A 146 68.32 44.42 -21.04
C PHE A 146 69.28 44.00 -19.91
N PHE A 147 70.11 44.92 -19.42
CA PHE A 147 70.98 44.66 -18.26
C PHE A 147 70.26 44.70 -16.91
N SER A 148 69.21 45.52 -16.76
CA SER A 148 68.46 45.64 -15.50
C SER A 148 67.66 44.38 -15.17
N LEU A 149 67.15 43.66 -16.18
CA LEU A 149 66.49 42.35 -16.03
C LEU A 149 67.36 41.30 -15.32
N PHE A 150 68.68 41.45 -15.36
CA PHE A 150 69.66 40.55 -14.73
C PHE A 150 70.47 41.23 -13.61
N GLY A 151 70.02 42.39 -13.12
CA GLY A 151 70.54 43.04 -11.90
C GLY A 151 71.90 43.75 -12.02
N ILE A 152 72.47 43.87 -13.22
CA ILE A 152 73.80 44.49 -13.41
C ILE A 152 73.67 46.01 -13.49
N LYS A 153 74.35 46.74 -12.60
CA LYS A 153 74.43 48.21 -12.61
C LYS A 153 75.76 48.70 -13.19
N GLY A 154 75.69 49.41 -14.32
CA GLY A 154 76.85 50.02 -14.98
C GLY A 154 77.42 49.17 -16.12
N LEU A 155 78.07 49.83 -17.08
CA LEU A 155 78.65 49.19 -18.27
C LEU A 155 80.11 48.77 -17.99
N PRO A 156 80.49 47.48 -18.13
CA PRO A 156 81.83 47.01 -17.80
C PRO A 156 82.88 47.38 -18.87
N PRO A 157 84.18 47.51 -18.50
CA PRO A 157 85.14 48.32 -19.27
C PRO A 157 85.89 47.61 -20.41
N SER A 158 85.63 46.33 -20.74
CA SER A 158 86.28 45.68 -21.90
C SER A 158 85.48 44.52 -22.51
N PRO A 159 85.62 44.26 -23.84
CA PRO A 159 84.94 43.15 -24.52
C PRO A 159 85.32 41.75 -24.00
N VAL A 160 86.51 41.60 -23.40
CA VAL A 160 87.02 40.28 -22.96
C VAL A 160 86.16 39.70 -21.84
N GLN A 161 85.76 40.52 -20.86
CA GLN A 161 84.86 40.09 -19.78
C GLN A 161 83.46 39.73 -20.30
N LEU A 162 82.97 40.41 -21.34
CA LEU A 162 81.70 40.10 -21.98
C LEU A 162 81.71 38.69 -22.60
N LEU A 163 82.79 38.35 -23.31
CA LEU A 163 82.97 37.03 -23.91
C LEU A 163 83.11 35.92 -22.85
N THR A 164 83.89 36.15 -21.78
CA THR A 164 84.01 35.18 -20.67
C THR A 164 82.66 34.96 -19.96
N GLY A 165 81.90 36.03 -19.72
CA GLY A 165 80.56 35.94 -19.14
C GLY A 165 79.58 35.16 -20.03
N MET A 166 79.59 35.42 -21.34
CA MET A 166 78.76 34.67 -22.30
C MET A 166 79.15 33.20 -22.38
N LEU A 167 80.44 32.84 -22.39
CA LEU A 167 80.86 31.42 -22.37
C LEU A 167 80.43 30.71 -21.08
N ALA A 168 80.50 31.37 -19.92
CA ALA A 168 80.02 30.81 -18.66
C ALA A 168 78.49 30.60 -18.67
N LEU A 169 77.73 31.56 -19.23
CA LEU A 169 76.27 31.46 -19.35
C LEU A 169 75.86 30.37 -20.35
N ILE A 170 76.49 30.31 -21.52
CA ILE A 170 76.28 29.26 -22.53
C ILE A 170 76.60 27.88 -21.94
N ARG A 171 77.67 27.75 -21.15
CA ARG A 171 77.99 26.48 -20.47
C ARG A 171 76.91 26.08 -19.46
N ARG A 172 76.41 27.04 -18.65
CA ARG A 172 75.34 26.80 -17.68
C ARG A 172 74.05 26.33 -18.36
N GLU A 173 73.67 26.98 -19.46
CA GLU A 173 72.45 26.66 -20.20
C GLU A 173 72.58 25.37 -21.03
N ILE A 174 73.78 25.02 -21.49
CA ILE A 174 74.05 23.71 -22.11
C ILE A 174 74.03 22.59 -21.05
N GLU A 175 74.63 22.79 -19.86
CA GLU A 175 74.60 21.78 -18.80
C GLU A 175 73.20 21.58 -18.20
N SER A 176 72.32 22.60 -18.20
CA SER A 176 70.91 22.43 -17.85
C SER A 176 70.09 21.74 -18.94
N PHE A 177 70.44 21.89 -20.23
CA PHE A 177 69.82 21.15 -21.33
C PHE A 177 70.27 19.68 -21.38
N LEU A 178 71.52 19.39 -21.03
CA LEU A 178 72.09 18.04 -21.01
C LEU A 178 71.77 17.26 -19.72
N ARG A 179 71.25 17.93 -18.69
CA ARG A 179 70.68 17.32 -17.49
C ARG A 179 69.31 17.95 -17.21
N PRO A 180 68.26 17.60 -17.97
CA PRO A 180 66.90 17.92 -17.53
C PRO A 180 66.71 17.37 -16.12
N PRO A 181 66.17 18.14 -15.16
CA PRO A 181 65.88 17.60 -13.84
C PRO A 181 64.92 16.43 -14.04
N THR A 182 65.37 15.23 -13.71
CA THR A 182 64.55 14.01 -13.75
C THR A 182 63.57 14.04 -12.58
N ALA A 183 62.66 15.00 -12.61
CA ALA A 183 61.46 15.03 -11.79
C ALA A 183 60.78 13.69 -12.00
N VAL A 184 60.80 12.85 -10.97
CA VAL A 184 60.14 11.55 -10.98
C VAL A 184 58.64 11.73 -11.24
N PRO A 185 57.95 10.76 -11.85
CA PRO A 185 56.49 10.81 -11.92
C PRO A 185 55.88 10.90 -10.51
N SER A 186 54.71 11.51 -10.43
CA SER A 186 53.86 11.42 -9.24
C SER A 186 52.90 10.24 -9.41
N VAL A 187 52.81 9.36 -8.42
CA VAL A 187 51.85 8.25 -8.37
C VAL A 187 50.58 8.68 -7.64
N SER A 188 49.43 8.38 -8.22
CA SER A 188 48.10 8.72 -7.68
C SER A 188 47.13 7.57 -7.86
N ILE A 189 46.40 7.22 -6.80
CA ILE A 189 45.28 6.27 -6.83
C ILE A 189 43.95 7.02 -7.00
N THR A 190 42.98 6.43 -7.71
CA THR A 190 41.61 6.94 -7.85
C THR A 190 40.63 6.17 -6.97
N ASP A 191 39.59 6.86 -6.53
CA ASP A 191 38.43 6.25 -5.85
C ASP A 191 37.73 5.23 -6.76
N THR A 192 36.97 4.32 -6.17
CA THR A 192 36.18 3.30 -6.89
C THR A 192 34.86 3.04 -6.17
N SER A 193 33.88 2.50 -6.90
CA SER A 193 32.56 2.15 -6.37
C SER A 193 32.12 0.82 -6.98
N LEU A 194 31.55 -0.06 -6.18
CA LEU A 194 31.13 -1.40 -6.59
C LEU A 194 29.86 -1.83 -5.83
N VAL A 195 28.98 -2.53 -6.52
CA VAL A 195 27.81 -3.20 -5.95
C VAL A 195 28.24 -4.48 -5.23
N GLU A 196 27.73 -4.68 -4.02
CA GLU A 196 28.14 -5.74 -3.09
C GLU A 196 27.83 -7.14 -3.62
N GLY A 197 26.57 -7.38 -4.00
CA GLY A 197 26.03 -8.60 -4.59
C GLY A 197 25.69 -9.67 -3.55
N ASN A 198 24.50 -10.26 -3.64
CA ASN A 198 23.87 -11.06 -2.56
C ASN A 198 24.54 -12.41 -2.19
N SER A 199 25.79 -12.67 -2.59
CA SER A 199 26.65 -13.74 -2.06
C SER A 199 28.07 -13.71 -2.66
N GLY A 200 29.06 -14.11 -1.85
CA GLY A 200 30.37 -14.53 -2.34
C GLY A 200 31.44 -13.45 -2.24
N ALA A 201 32.01 -13.03 -3.36
CA ALA A 201 33.00 -11.97 -3.39
C ALA A 201 33.11 -11.30 -4.77
N ASN A 202 33.20 -9.96 -4.78
CA ASN A 202 33.27 -9.13 -6.00
C ASN A 202 34.51 -8.22 -5.99
N ASP A 203 35.03 -7.87 -7.16
CA ASP A 203 36.37 -7.27 -7.31
C ASP A 203 36.36 -5.74 -7.43
N ALA A 204 36.59 -5.03 -6.32
CA ALA A 204 36.74 -3.58 -6.29
C ALA A 204 38.09 -3.16 -6.89
N ALA A 205 38.06 -2.62 -8.11
CA ALA A 205 39.23 -2.25 -8.89
C ALA A 205 39.61 -0.76 -8.68
N PHE A 206 40.78 -0.52 -8.08
CA PHE A 206 41.36 0.80 -7.89
C PHE A 206 42.44 1.07 -8.93
N THR A 207 42.32 2.13 -9.72
CA THR A 207 43.34 2.49 -10.71
C THR A 207 44.45 3.32 -10.09
N VAL A 208 45.69 2.88 -10.24
CA VAL A 208 46.90 3.60 -9.81
C VAL A 208 47.63 4.11 -11.05
N THR A 209 47.87 5.42 -11.11
CA THR A 209 48.42 6.10 -12.30
C THR A 209 49.72 6.81 -11.99
N LEU A 210 50.59 6.95 -13.01
CA LEU A 210 51.76 7.83 -13.00
C LEU A 210 51.50 9.04 -13.89
N SER A 211 51.82 10.25 -13.42
CA SER A 211 51.66 11.49 -14.20
C SER A 211 52.52 11.58 -15.47
N LYS A 212 53.46 10.65 -15.66
CA LYS A 212 54.21 10.38 -16.90
C LYS A 212 54.90 9.02 -16.80
N SER A 213 55.35 8.48 -17.94
CA SER A 213 56.13 7.24 -17.96
C SER A 213 57.53 7.43 -17.36
N SER A 214 58.07 6.34 -16.80
CA SER A 214 59.43 6.25 -16.28
C SER A 214 60.27 5.31 -17.16
N THR A 215 61.58 5.58 -17.27
CA THR A 215 62.56 4.69 -17.91
C THR A 215 63.15 3.64 -16.96
N LYS A 216 62.76 3.68 -15.68
CA LYS A 216 63.09 2.69 -14.64
C LYS A 216 61.79 2.17 -14.01
N PRO A 217 61.78 0.96 -13.42
CA PRO A 217 60.64 0.51 -12.64
C PRO A 217 60.27 1.51 -11.54
N VAL A 218 58.97 1.66 -11.28
CA VAL A 218 58.43 2.44 -10.16
C VAL A 218 57.64 1.50 -9.28
N THR A 219 57.85 1.55 -7.97
CA THR A 219 57.10 0.72 -7.01
C THR A 219 56.40 1.59 -5.98
N VAL A 220 55.22 1.19 -5.54
CA VAL A 220 54.52 1.80 -4.41
C VAL A 220 53.79 0.71 -3.62
N SER A 221 53.95 0.72 -2.30
CA SER A 221 53.24 -0.20 -1.41
C SER A 221 51.80 0.28 -1.17
N TYR A 222 50.88 -0.64 -0.89
CA TYR A 222 49.52 -0.30 -0.49
C TYR A 222 49.07 -1.15 0.71
N THR A 223 48.11 -0.61 1.47
CA THR A 223 47.31 -1.35 2.45
C THR A 223 45.87 -0.86 2.40
N THR A 224 44.91 -1.73 2.69
CA THR A 224 43.56 -1.32 3.06
C THR A 224 43.52 -0.78 4.49
N ALA A 225 42.50 0.01 4.81
CA ALA A 225 42.07 0.34 6.16
C ALA A 225 40.55 0.57 6.18
N ASP A 226 39.92 0.15 7.27
CA ASP A 226 38.47 0.23 7.52
C ASP A 226 37.95 1.69 7.52
N GLY A 227 36.66 1.87 7.28
CA GLY A 227 35.99 3.16 7.29
C GLY A 227 34.68 3.10 8.08
N SER A 228 33.57 2.90 7.37
CA SER A 228 32.42 2.21 7.96
C SER A 228 32.60 0.69 7.77
N ALA A 229 33.09 0.28 6.59
CA ALA A 229 33.29 -1.11 6.22
C ALA A 229 34.42 -1.73 7.04
N THR A 230 34.20 -2.98 7.49
CA THR A 230 34.98 -3.77 8.43
C THR A 230 35.66 -4.96 7.75
N ALA A 231 37.00 -4.99 7.81
CA ALA A 231 37.79 -6.09 7.28
C ALA A 231 37.39 -7.47 7.83
N GLY A 232 36.97 -8.36 6.93
CA GLY A 232 36.61 -9.75 7.21
C GLY A 232 35.11 -10.03 7.18
N GLN A 233 34.28 -8.99 7.27
CA GLN A 233 32.83 -9.06 7.08
C GLN A 233 32.50 -8.71 5.62
N ASP A 234 32.64 -7.44 5.26
CA ASP A 234 32.15 -6.82 4.00
C ASP A 234 33.29 -6.55 2.98
N TYR A 235 34.56 -6.63 3.40
CA TYR A 235 35.69 -6.74 2.46
C TYR A 235 36.88 -7.54 3.01
N ARG A 236 37.74 -8.07 2.12
CA ARG A 236 39.00 -8.73 2.50
C ARG A 236 40.13 -7.72 2.61
N ALA A 237 40.65 -7.52 3.82
CA ALA A 237 41.87 -6.73 4.05
C ALA A 237 43.04 -7.22 3.18
N SER A 238 43.72 -6.28 2.53
CA SER A 238 44.76 -6.57 1.54
C SER A 238 45.90 -5.55 1.62
N ALA A 239 47.12 -6.03 1.48
CA ALA A 239 48.32 -5.22 1.43
C ALA A 239 49.33 -5.82 0.45
N GLY A 240 50.08 -4.96 -0.25
CA GLY A 240 50.98 -5.41 -1.32
C GLY A 240 51.86 -4.30 -1.87
N THR A 241 52.38 -4.49 -3.08
CA THR A 241 53.18 -3.49 -3.78
C THR A 241 52.92 -3.53 -5.28
N VAL A 242 52.45 -2.40 -5.81
CA VAL A 242 52.24 -2.17 -7.24
C VAL A 242 53.60 -1.87 -7.89
N THR A 243 53.87 -2.49 -9.04
CA THR A 243 55.09 -2.27 -9.82
C THR A 243 54.76 -1.84 -11.24
N PHE A 244 55.12 -0.62 -11.61
CA PHE A 244 55.08 -0.15 -12.98
C PHE A 244 56.38 -0.55 -13.68
N ALA A 245 56.27 -1.31 -14.77
CA ALA A 245 57.40 -1.56 -15.67
C ALA A 245 57.81 -0.25 -16.38
N PRO A 246 59.06 -0.14 -16.88
CA PRO A 246 59.47 1.00 -17.70
C PRO A 246 58.50 1.23 -18.88
N GLY A 247 58.03 2.47 -19.04
CA GLY A 247 57.01 2.84 -20.02
C GLY A 247 55.55 2.75 -19.52
N SER A 248 55.23 1.88 -18.55
CA SER A 248 53.87 1.76 -18.00
C SER A 248 53.47 2.99 -17.18
N VAL A 249 52.21 3.41 -17.29
CA VAL A 249 51.63 4.58 -16.58
C VAL A 249 50.34 4.29 -15.82
N SER A 250 49.79 3.08 -15.93
CA SER A 250 48.59 2.64 -15.21
C SER A 250 48.78 1.20 -14.72
N GLN A 251 48.25 0.91 -13.54
CA GLN A 251 48.15 -0.40 -12.89
C GLN A 251 46.82 -0.45 -12.09
N VAL A 252 46.37 -1.64 -11.72
CA VAL A 252 45.15 -1.83 -10.92
C VAL A 252 45.50 -2.57 -9.63
N ILE A 253 44.92 -2.12 -8.52
CA ILE A 253 44.82 -2.89 -7.27
C ILE A 253 43.39 -3.45 -7.22
N THR A 254 43.26 -4.74 -6.95
CA THR A 254 41.97 -5.40 -6.74
C THR A 254 41.82 -5.73 -5.26
N ILE A 255 40.68 -5.35 -4.68
CA ILE A 255 40.25 -5.70 -3.32
C ILE A 255 38.97 -6.52 -3.44
N ASN A 256 38.86 -7.66 -2.76
CA ASN A 256 37.60 -8.41 -2.77
C ASN A 256 36.63 -7.77 -1.76
N VAL A 257 35.53 -7.21 -2.23
CA VAL A 257 34.30 -6.99 -1.45
C VAL A 257 33.67 -8.37 -1.20
N LEU A 258 32.98 -8.53 -0.08
CA LEU A 258 32.32 -9.76 0.34
C LEU A 258 30.81 -9.55 0.27
N GLY A 259 30.13 -10.45 -0.42
CA GLY A 259 28.67 -10.39 -0.54
C GLY A 259 28.00 -11.33 0.44
N ASP A 260 27.04 -10.84 1.21
CA ASP A 260 26.06 -11.68 1.91
C ASP A 260 24.59 -11.30 1.60
N ALA A 261 23.70 -11.19 2.57
CA ALA A 261 22.27 -10.89 2.38
C ALA A 261 21.72 -9.95 3.48
N THR A 262 22.61 -9.19 4.13
CA THR A 262 22.34 -8.36 5.30
C THR A 262 22.16 -6.92 4.87
N VAL A 263 21.09 -6.28 5.33
CA VAL A 263 20.73 -4.95 4.84
C VAL A 263 21.45 -3.86 5.60
N GLU A 264 22.49 -3.33 4.98
CA GLU A 264 23.36 -2.31 5.55
C GLU A 264 23.21 -0.97 4.79
N LEU A 265 24.15 -0.03 4.94
CA LEU A 265 24.11 1.25 4.22
C LEU A 265 25.14 1.26 3.08
N ASP A 266 25.26 2.36 2.34
CA ASP A 266 26.42 2.55 1.46
C ASP A 266 27.69 2.67 2.33
N GLU A 267 28.50 1.64 2.29
CA GLU A 267 29.65 1.39 3.16
C GLU A 267 30.97 1.87 2.50
N THR A 268 31.98 2.19 3.31
CA THR A 268 33.27 2.70 2.80
C THR A 268 34.49 2.11 3.50
N PHE A 269 35.50 1.77 2.71
CA PHE A 269 36.87 1.49 3.17
C PHE A 269 37.88 2.33 2.37
N THR A 270 39.15 2.30 2.75
CA THR A 270 40.22 3.06 2.07
C THR A 270 41.39 2.20 1.63
N VAL A 271 42.04 2.59 0.53
CA VAL A 271 43.33 2.04 0.07
C VAL A 271 44.37 3.15 0.14
N VAL A 272 45.43 2.93 0.92
CA VAL A 272 46.48 3.92 1.21
C VAL A 272 47.81 3.52 0.58
N LEU A 273 48.30 4.33 -0.34
CA LEU A 273 49.63 4.22 -0.95
C LEU A 273 50.72 4.70 0.02
N SER A 274 51.84 3.97 0.07
CA SER A 274 53.00 4.24 0.91
C SER A 274 54.32 3.83 0.24
N ASN A 275 55.45 4.24 0.82
CA ASN A 275 56.80 3.80 0.42
C ASN A 275 57.11 3.87 -1.10
N PRO A 276 56.87 5.01 -1.78
CA PRO A 276 57.10 5.12 -3.21
C PRO A 276 58.61 5.08 -3.52
N SER A 277 58.99 4.36 -4.58
CA SER A 277 60.34 4.33 -5.12
C SER A 277 60.32 4.58 -6.62
N GLY A 278 61.17 5.50 -7.08
CA GLY A 278 61.14 6.01 -8.47
C GLY A 278 60.01 6.99 -8.76
N ALA A 279 59.19 7.35 -7.78
CA ALA A 279 58.08 8.31 -7.85
C ALA A 279 57.94 9.13 -6.56
N THR A 280 57.18 10.22 -6.60
CA THR A 280 56.56 10.84 -5.41
C THR A 280 55.09 10.44 -5.34
N ILE A 281 54.45 10.52 -4.18
CA ILE A 281 52.98 10.39 -4.09
C ILE A 281 52.33 11.74 -4.46
N GLY A 282 51.37 11.71 -5.38
CA GLY A 282 50.48 12.83 -5.71
C GLY A 282 49.16 12.75 -4.96
N ARG A 283 48.51 11.58 -4.98
CA ARG A 283 47.36 11.24 -4.11
C ARG A 283 47.63 9.93 -3.38
N ALA A 284 47.64 9.97 -2.06
CA ALA A 284 47.96 8.81 -1.21
C ALA A 284 46.77 7.85 -1.06
N THR A 285 45.58 8.38 -0.79
CA THR A 285 44.42 7.59 -0.38
C THR A 285 43.31 7.64 -1.42
N ALA A 286 42.73 6.48 -1.73
CA ALA A 286 41.45 6.35 -2.41
C ALA A 286 40.42 5.72 -1.46
N THR A 287 39.16 6.09 -1.62
CA THR A 287 38.00 5.45 -0.99
C THR A 287 37.45 4.40 -1.95
N GLY A 288 37.12 3.22 -1.42
CA GLY A 288 36.20 2.29 -2.06
C GLY A 288 34.83 2.47 -1.42
N THR A 289 33.81 2.72 -2.22
CA THR A 289 32.41 2.68 -1.79
C THR A 289 31.82 1.33 -2.18
N ILE A 290 31.35 0.59 -1.19
CA ILE A 290 30.47 -0.56 -1.36
C ILE A 290 29.06 0.02 -1.40
N THR A 291 28.36 -0.13 -2.51
CA THR A 291 26.98 0.33 -2.64
C THR A 291 26.04 -0.84 -2.41
N ASN A 292 25.17 -0.70 -1.41
CA ASN A 292 24.27 -1.77 -0.98
C ASN A 292 23.23 -2.10 -2.09
N ASP A 293 23.13 -3.37 -2.48
CA ASP A 293 22.02 -3.93 -3.28
C ASP A 293 21.15 -4.97 -2.54
N ASP A 294 21.47 -5.28 -1.28
CA ASP A 294 20.58 -5.96 -0.35
C ASP A 294 19.44 -5.03 0.12
N ALA A 295 18.31 -5.20 -0.56
CA ALA A 295 17.03 -4.64 -0.13
C ALA A 295 16.55 -5.30 1.17
N THR A 296 16.06 -4.52 2.15
CA THR A 296 15.08 -5.01 3.13
C THR A 296 13.90 -5.55 2.35
N ALA A 297 13.81 -6.88 2.23
CA ALA A 297 12.89 -7.66 1.39
C ALA A 297 11.73 -6.80 0.85
N THR A 298 11.97 -6.14 -0.28
CA THR A 298 11.19 -4.96 -0.64
C THR A 298 9.78 -5.33 -0.96
N THR A 299 8.90 -5.16 0.03
CA THR A 299 7.51 -4.78 -0.19
C THR A 299 7.56 -3.62 -1.17
N PRO A 300 6.96 -3.73 -2.37
CA PRO A 300 6.80 -2.56 -3.22
C PRO A 300 5.98 -1.50 -2.44
N GLY A 301 6.58 -0.35 -2.14
CA GLY A 301 5.97 0.68 -1.29
C GLY A 301 6.92 1.15 -0.19
N GLY A 302 7.38 2.41 -0.30
CA GLY A 302 8.37 2.97 0.60
C GLY A 302 7.78 3.52 1.91
N THR A 303 8.34 3.09 3.05
CA THR A 303 8.27 3.77 4.36
C THR A 303 6.91 3.96 5.06
N ALA A 304 5.80 3.49 4.48
CA ALA A 304 4.56 3.24 5.21
C ALA A 304 3.75 2.14 4.50
N GLN A 305 3.32 1.10 5.22
CA GLN A 305 2.37 0.09 4.72
C GLN A 305 0.90 0.47 4.98
N TRP A 306 0.63 1.22 6.06
CA TRP A 306 -0.71 1.70 6.44
C TRP A 306 -0.73 3.21 6.75
N GLY A 307 0.33 3.74 7.35
CA GLY A 307 0.48 5.17 7.61
C GLY A 307 -0.49 5.72 8.65
N LYS A 308 -1.04 6.92 8.41
CA LYS A 308 -1.96 7.63 9.34
C LYS A 308 -3.35 7.93 8.75
N SER A 309 -3.45 7.85 7.43
CA SER A 309 -4.67 7.96 6.64
C SER A 309 -4.53 6.93 5.53
N PHE A 310 -5.53 6.09 5.33
CA PHE A 310 -5.50 5.03 4.32
C PHE A 310 -6.89 4.68 3.80
N PHE A 311 -6.93 4.03 2.64
CA PHE A 311 -8.13 3.42 2.07
C PHE A 311 -8.03 1.90 2.14
N ALA A 312 -8.88 1.25 2.93
CA ALA A 312 -8.94 -0.20 3.10
C ALA A 312 -10.39 -0.72 2.96
N PRO A 313 -10.90 -0.86 1.72
CA PRO A 313 -12.27 -1.30 1.45
C PRO A 313 -12.50 -2.78 1.80
N TYR A 314 -13.75 -3.13 2.12
CA TYR A 314 -14.11 -4.50 2.48
C TYR A 314 -14.13 -5.46 1.29
N ILE A 315 -13.81 -6.73 1.57
CA ILE A 315 -13.97 -7.88 0.65
C ILE A 315 -14.52 -9.06 1.45
N ASP A 316 -15.66 -9.61 1.01
CA ASP A 316 -16.26 -10.85 1.52
C ASP A 316 -15.45 -12.08 1.05
N MET A 317 -14.60 -12.61 1.94
CA MET A 317 -13.82 -13.84 1.73
C MET A 317 -14.64 -15.13 1.89
N GLY A 318 -15.89 -15.05 2.36
CA GLY A 318 -16.85 -16.16 2.33
C GLY A 318 -17.44 -16.40 0.94
N ALA A 319 -17.33 -15.42 0.04
CA ALA A 319 -17.86 -15.49 -1.33
C ALA A 319 -17.26 -16.66 -2.14
N TYR A 320 -18.08 -17.16 -3.08
CA TYR A 320 -17.67 -18.18 -4.06
C TYR A 320 -17.89 -17.66 -5.51
N PRO A 321 -16.90 -17.76 -6.40
CA PRO A 321 -15.53 -18.23 -6.16
C PRO A 321 -14.75 -17.29 -5.22
N VAL A 322 -13.69 -17.80 -4.60
CA VAL A 322 -12.86 -17.05 -3.64
C VAL A 322 -12.34 -15.75 -4.27
N PRO A 323 -12.44 -14.60 -3.58
CA PRO A 323 -11.85 -13.35 -4.04
C PRO A 323 -10.33 -13.49 -4.29
N ASN A 324 -9.90 -13.28 -5.53
CA ASN A 324 -8.48 -13.18 -5.87
C ASN A 324 -8.01 -11.75 -5.59
N LEU A 325 -7.38 -11.54 -4.44
CA LEU A 325 -7.05 -10.21 -3.93
C LEU A 325 -6.08 -9.45 -4.84
N LEU A 326 -5.11 -10.13 -5.46
CA LEU A 326 -4.19 -9.50 -6.42
C LEU A 326 -4.88 -9.12 -7.74
N ALA A 327 -5.85 -9.92 -8.21
CA ALA A 327 -6.65 -9.57 -9.39
C ALA A 327 -7.64 -8.43 -9.11
N LEU A 328 -8.23 -8.39 -7.91
CA LEU A 328 -9.08 -7.28 -7.46
C LEU A 328 -8.25 -6.00 -7.33
N SER A 329 -7.11 -6.06 -6.64
CA SER A 329 -6.14 -4.95 -6.55
C SER A 329 -5.76 -4.40 -7.93
N LYS A 330 -5.44 -5.28 -8.90
CA LYS A 330 -5.15 -4.89 -10.29
C LYS A 330 -6.33 -4.26 -11.05
N THR A 331 -7.56 -4.57 -10.65
CA THR A 331 -8.79 -4.07 -11.28
C THR A 331 -9.24 -2.75 -10.67
N TYR A 332 -9.12 -2.62 -9.35
CA TYR A 332 -9.68 -1.55 -8.54
C TYR A 332 -8.65 -0.54 -8.04
N GLY A 333 -7.34 -0.83 -8.15
CA GLY A 333 -6.25 0.02 -7.66
C GLY A 333 -5.98 -0.12 -6.15
N THR A 334 -6.70 -0.99 -5.44
CA THR A 334 -6.61 -1.12 -3.98
C THR A 334 -5.28 -1.75 -3.56
N SER A 335 -4.52 -1.05 -2.72
CA SER A 335 -3.23 -1.51 -2.17
C SER A 335 -3.32 -2.00 -0.71
N LEU A 336 -4.45 -1.72 -0.07
CA LEU A 336 -4.87 -2.21 1.24
C LEU A 336 -6.32 -2.68 1.15
N VAL A 337 -6.70 -3.68 1.95
CA VAL A 337 -8.08 -4.21 1.98
C VAL A 337 -8.44 -4.72 3.39
N THR A 338 -9.73 -4.67 3.71
CA THR A 338 -10.29 -5.28 4.94
C THR A 338 -11.03 -6.55 4.56
N LEU A 339 -10.68 -7.67 5.17
CA LEU A 339 -11.19 -8.99 4.82
C LEU A 339 -12.28 -9.42 5.79
N GLY A 340 -13.53 -9.42 5.29
CA GLY A 340 -14.72 -9.84 6.02
C GLY A 340 -15.09 -11.30 5.71
N PHE A 341 -15.57 -12.12 6.63
CA PHE A 341 -15.54 -11.95 8.08
C PHE A 341 -15.13 -13.28 8.73
N MET A 342 -14.30 -13.20 9.76
CA MET A 342 -14.01 -14.33 10.63
C MET A 342 -15.02 -14.38 11.79
N GLN A 343 -15.63 -15.54 12.00
CA GLN A 343 -16.74 -15.75 12.94
C GLN A 343 -16.55 -17.06 13.70
N ALA A 344 -17.42 -17.32 14.68
CA ALA A 344 -17.47 -18.61 15.35
C ALA A 344 -18.04 -19.67 14.41
N ASP A 345 -17.34 -20.80 14.28
CA ASP A 345 -17.94 -22.03 13.77
C ASP A 345 -18.80 -22.72 14.86
N ALA A 346 -19.40 -23.86 14.55
CA ALA A 346 -20.18 -24.66 15.51
C ALA A 346 -19.35 -25.17 16.71
N ASN A 347 -18.03 -25.38 16.54
CA ASN A 347 -17.12 -25.87 17.56
C ASN A 347 -16.49 -24.76 18.42
N GLY A 348 -16.67 -23.49 18.04
CA GLY A 348 -16.05 -22.35 18.71
C GLY A 348 -14.62 -22.05 18.23
N ASN A 349 -14.28 -22.43 17.00
CA ASN A 349 -13.09 -22.02 16.28
C ASN A 349 -13.38 -20.74 15.48
N LEU A 350 -12.32 -20.02 15.09
CA LEU A 350 -12.41 -18.87 14.18
C LEU A 350 -12.32 -19.35 12.73
N ALA A 351 -13.38 -19.12 11.95
CA ALA A 351 -13.47 -19.53 10.55
C ALA A 351 -14.10 -18.45 9.67
N TRP A 352 -13.75 -18.43 8.39
CA TRP A 352 -14.36 -17.52 7.41
C TRP A 352 -15.85 -17.86 7.23
N ALA A 353 -16.71 -16.84 7.29
CA ALA A 353 -18.17 -16.97 7.28
C ALA A 353 -18.76 -17.95 8.32
N GLY A 354 -18.03 -18.25 9.41
CA GLY A 354 -18.45 -19.19 10.45
C GLY A 354 -18.55 -20.65 9.99
N LEU A 355 -17.95 -20.99 8.84
CA LEU A 355 -17.99 -22.34 8.29
C LEU A 355 -16.74 -23.12 8.73
N ALA A 356 -16.89 -24.21 9.48
CA ALA A 356 -15.76 -25.07 9.91
C ALA A 356 -14.88 -25.57 8.75
N ALA A 357 -15.46 -25.71 7.55
CA ALA A 357 -14.72 -26.02 6.32
C ALA A 357 -13.71 -24.93 5.92
N LEU A 358 -13.88 -23.69 6.39
CA LEU A 358 -13.08 -22.51 6.10
C LEU A 358 -12.32 -21.99 7.35
N GLU A 359 -12.01 -22.87 8.31
CA GLU A 359 -10.97 -22.59 9.31
C GLU A 359 -9.61 -22.35 8.61
N PRO A 360 -8.74 -21.44 9.10
CA PRO A 360 -7.46 -21.13 8.46
C PRO A 360 -6.50 -22.32 8.30
N ASN A 361 -6.65 -23.36 9.11
CA ASN A 361 -5.86 -24.61 9.09
C ASN A 361 -6.53 -25.74 8.29
N SER A 362 -7.70 -25.49 7.68
CA SER A 362 -8.50 -26.48 6.97
C SER A 362 -7.83 -26.97 5.69
N THR A 363 -8.01 -28.26 5.39
CA THR A 363 -7.57 -28.88 4.13
C THR A 363 -8.57 -28.69 2.98
N ASN A 364 -9.61 -27.89 3.17
CA ASN A 364 -10.60 -27.58 2.13
C ASN A 364 -9.99 -26.67 1.03
N GLU A 365 -10.30 -26.94 -0.24
CA GLU A 365 -9.78 -26.18 -1.37
C GLU A 365 -10.12 -24.67 -1.31
N GLN A 366 -11.29 -24.30 -0.77
CA GLN A 366 -11.68 -22.89 -0.58
C GLN A 366 -10.85 -22.22 0.52
N ALA A 367 -10.57 -22.91 1.63
CA ALA A 367 -9.71 -22.40 2.71
C ALA A 367 -8.25 -22.20 2.22
N ILE A 368 -7.72 -23.19 1.48
CA ILE A 368 -6.40 -23.13 0.86
C ILE A 368 -6.34 -21.97 -0.16
N ALA A 369 -7.40 -21.75 -0.94
CA ALA A 369 -7.49 -20.64 -1.88
C ALA A 369 -7.58 -19.26 -1.18
N ILE A 370 -8.28 -19.14 -0.06
CA ILE A 370 -8.31 -17.91 0.76
C ILE A 370 -6.89 -17.58 1.26
N ASN A 371 -6.24 -18.55 1.91
CA ASN A 371 -4.86 -18.40 2.42
C ASN A 371 -3.88 -18.05 1.30
N SER A 372 -3.99 -18.73 0.15
CA SER A 372 -3.19 -18.44 -1.06
C SER A 372 -3.43 -17.02 -1.58
N SER A 373 -4.67 -16.57 -1.64
CA SER A 373 -5.04 -15.24 -2.15
C SER A 373 -4.44 -14.13 -1.29
N ILE A 374 -4.51 -14.28 0.05
CA ILE A 374 -3.90 -13.39 1.03
C ILE A 374 -2.37 -13.39 0.89
N ALA A 375 -1.73 -14.57 0.88
CA ALA A 375 -0.27 -14.68 0.76
C ALA A 375 0.26 -14.10 -0.56
N THR A 376 -0.45 -14.32 -1.66
CA THR A 376 -0.07 -13.82 -3.00
C THR A 376 -0.19 -12.30 -3.08
N PHE A 377 -1.25 -11.71 -2.52
CA PHE A 377 -1.42 -10.25 -2.48
C PHE A 377 -0.39 -9.58 -1.56
N LYS A 378 -0.09 -10.17 -0.39
CA LYS A 378 0.95 -9.67 0.52
C LYS A 378 2.35 -9.78 -0.08
N ALA A 379 2.67 -10.88 -0.76
CA ALA A 379 3.93 -11.04 -1.49
C ALA A 379 4.10 -10.01 -2.64
N ALA A 380 3.00 -9.55 -3.24
CA ALA A 380 3.01 -8.50 -4.24
C ALA A 380 3.13 -7.07 -3.68
N GLY A 381 3.08 -6.87 -2.35
CA GLY A 381 3.21 -5.54 -1.73
C GLY A 381 1.93 -4.95 -1.12
N GLY A 382 0.79 -5.62 -1.30
CA GLY A 382 -0.42 -5.25 -0.56
C GLY A 382 -0.33 -5.64 0.92
N ASP A 383 -1.26 -5.15 1.74
CA ASP A 383 -1.49 -5.70 3.08
C ASP A 383 -2.98 -5.75 3.43
N VAL A 384 -3.33 -6.54 4.45
CA VAL A 384 -4.72 -6.89 4.78
C VAL A 384 -5.01 -6.67 6.26
N MET A 385 -6.19 -6.11 6.53
CA MET A 385 -6.81 -6.05 7.86
C MET A 385 -7.81 -7.21 7.95
N ILE A 386 -7.80 -7.99 9.03
CA ILE A 386 -8.77 -9.08 9.22
C ILE A 386 -9.94 -8.57 10.05
N SER A 387 -11.16 -8.70 9.56
CA SER A 387 -12.38 -8.30 10.27
C SER A 387 -13.08 -9.49 10.94
N PHE A 388 -13.46 -9.31 12.20
CA PHE A 388 -14.25 -10.27 12.96
C PHE A 388 -15.69 -9.79 13.13
N GLY A 389 -16.68 -10.65 12.87
CA GLY A 389 -18.10 -10.37 13.10
C GLY A 389 -18.92 -10.11 11.83
N GLY A 390 -19.52 -8.93 11.72
CA GLY A 390 -20.48 -8.56 10.66
C GLY A 390 -21.91 -9.08 10.87
N ALA A 391 -22.82 -8.67 9.98
CA ALA A 391 -24.30 -8.70 10.15
C ALA A 391 -24.94 -10.07 10.41
N ALA A 392 -24.30 -11.16 10.01
CA ALA A 392 -24.87 -12.51 10.03
C ALA A 392 -23.93 -13.51 10.71
N GLY A 393 -24.48 -14.62 11.21
CA GLY A 393 -23.70 -15.68 11.87
C GLY A 393 -23.62 -15.50 13.39
N THR A 394 -22.46 -15.76 13.98
CA THR A 394 -22.22 -15.60 15.43
C THR A 394 -20.80 -15.12 15.66
N SER A 395 -20.64 -13.97 16.35
CA SER A 395 -19.31 -13.48 16.68
C SER A 395 -18.62 -14.42 17.67
N ILE A 396 -17.29 -14.56 17.55
CA ILE A 396 -16.50 -15.43 18.44
C ILE A 396 -16.65 -15.02 19.92
N ALA A 397 -16.81 -13.73 20.21
CA ALA A 397 -17.07 -13.22 21.54
C ALA A 397 -18.44 -13.65 22.10
N GLN A 398 -19.50 -13.68 21.29
CA GLN A 398 -20.82 -14.21 21.69
C GLN A 398 -20.76 -15.72 21.94
N TYR A 399 -20.08 -16.48 21.08
CA TYR A 399 -19.91 -17.92 21.31
C TYR A 399 -19.19 -18.18 22.63
N TYR A 400 -18.11 -17.45 22.91
CA TYR A 400 -17.30 -17.65 24.10
C TYR A 400 -18.05 -17.21 25.37
N ALA A 401 -18.76 -16.08 25.34
CA ALA A 401 -19.60 -15.64 26.44
C ALA A 401 -20.75 -16.63 26.73
N GLY A 402 -21.44 -17.09 25.69
CA GLY A 402 -22.54 -18.05 25.82
C GLY A 402 -22.12 -19.44 26.31
N ASN A 403 -20.88 -19.86 26.02
CA ASN A 403 -20.32 -21.14 26.46
C ASN A 403 -19.39 -21.03 27.69
N GLY A 404 -19.29 -19.86 28.33
CA GLY A 404 -18.50 -19.66 29.55
C GLY A 404 -16.97 -19.75 29.38
N ARG A 405 -16.45 -19.52 28.16
CA ARG A 405 -15.02 -19.47 27.88
C ARG A 405 -14.40 -18.15 28.34
N SER A 406 -13.10 -18.16 28.63
CA SER A 406 -12.39 -17.04 29.22
C SER A 406 -11.90 -16.00 28.20
N ALA A 407 -11.64 -14.78 28.69
CA ALA A 407 -11.03 -13.71 27.90
C ALA A 407 -9.60 -14.06 27.41
N GLN A 408 -8.89 -14.94 28.12
CA GLN A 408 -7.57 -15.41 27.68
C GLN A 408 -7.69 -16.34 26.47
N GLU A 409 -8.59 -17.33 26.50
CA GLU A 409 -8.83 -18.21 25.34
C GLU A 409 -9.28 -17.41 24.10
N LEU A 410 -10.04 -16.32 24.31
CA LEU A 410 -10.47 -15.44 23.24
C LEU A 410 -9.30 -14.60 22.69
N ALA A 411 -8.41 -14.10 23.56
CA ALA A 411 -7.19 -13.41 23.16
C ALA A 411 -6.22 -14.34 22.41
N ASP A 412 -6.09 -15.60 22.86
CA ASP A 412 -5.27 -16.63 22.23
C ASP A 412 -5.81 -16.98 20.83
N ALA A 413 -7.14 -17.02 20.65
CA ALA A 413 -7.78 -17.22 19.35
C ALA A 413 -7.51 -16.06 18.38
N TYR A 414 -7.59 -14.80 18.83
CA TYR A 414 -7.21 -13.65 18.01
C TYR A 414 -5.71 -13.63 17.69
N ALA A 415 -4.86 -13.99 18.65
CA ALA A 415 -3.42 -14.10 18.46
C ALA A 415 -3.06 -15.14 17.39
N ALA A 416 -3.75 -16.29 17.37
CA ALA A 416 -3.56 -17.32 16.34
C ALA A 416 -3.91 -16.83 14.92
N VAL A 417 -4.94 -15.98 14.77
CA VAL A 417 -5.28 -15.36 13.47
C VAL A 417 -4.21 -14.35 13.04
N VAL A 418 -3.70 -13.54 13.98
CA VAL A 418 -2.56 -12.63 13.72
C VAL A 418 -1.33 -13.41 13.23
N ASP A 419 -0.96 -14.49 13.90
CA ASP A 419 0.20 -15.32 13.55
C ASP A 419 0.00 -16.10 12.24
N THR A 420 -1.25 -16.50 11.91
CA THR A 420 -1.55 -17.24 10.68
C THR A 420 -1.44 -16.36 9.42
N TYR A 421 -1.85 -15.09 9.50
CA TYR A 421 -1.88 -14.18 8.34
C TYR A 421 -0.79 -13.09 8.37
N GLY A 422 0.03 -13.04 9.43
CA GLY A 422 1.09 -12.05 9.61
C GLY A 422 0.55 -10.61 9.56
N VAL A 423 -0.57 -10.34 10.24
CA VAL A 423 -1.32 -9.07 10.15
C VAL A 423 -1.12 -8.20 11.37
N THR A 424 -0.87 -6.90 11.15
CA THR A 424 -0.73 -5.90 12.23
C THR A 424 -2.03 -5.15 12.51
N HIS A 425 -3.05 -5.33 11.68
CA HIS A 425 -4.32 -4.60 11.75
C HIS A 425 -5.49 -5.58 11.86
N LEU A 426 -6.30 -5.39 12.91
CA LEU A 426 -7.53 -6.14 13.13
C LEU A 426 -8.71 -5.17 13.20
N ASP A 427 -9.80 -5.56 12.56
CA ASP A 427 -11.10 -4.92 12.66
C ASP A 427 -12.08 -5.82 13.43
N PHE A 428 -12.97 -5.18 14.17
CA PHE A 428 -14.01 -5.82 14.96
C PHE A 428 -15.33 -5.18 14.58
N ASP A 429 -16.00 -5.80 13.62
CA ASP A 429 -17.31 -5.41 13.13
C ASP A 429 -18.39 -5.99 14.06
N ILE A 430 -18.86 -5.12 14.97
CA ILE A 430 -19.74 -5.52 16.07
C ILE A 430 -21.10 -4.88 15.84
N GLU A 431 -21.97 -5.64 15.17
CA GLU A 431 -23.31 -5.21 14.79
C GLU A 431 -24.40 -6.25 15.08
N GLY A 432 -25.60 -6.08 14.50
CA GLY A 432 -26.74 -6.97 14.71
C GLY A 432 -27.07 -7.17 16.19
N ALA A 433 -27.10 -8.43 16.63
CA ALA A 433 -27.31 -8.80 18.03
C ALA A 433 -26.04 -8.76 18.90
N ALA A 434 -24.84 -8.57 18.32
CA ALA A 434 -23.58 -8.57 19.06
C ALA A 434 -23.31 -7.23 19.77
N VAL A 435 -23.66 -6.11 19.13
CA VAL A 435 -23.46 -4.76 19.69
C VAL A 435 -24.21 -4.55 21.01
N ALA A 436 -25.38 -5.19 21.13
CA ALA A 436 -26.29 -5.06 22.27
C ALA A 436 -26.18 -6.21 23.30
N ASP A 437 -25.18 -7.11 23.20
CA ASP A 437 -24.89 -8.13 24.21
C ASP A 437 -23.78 -7.67 25.18
N PRO A 438 -24.10 -7.29 26.43
CA PRO A 438 -23.09 -6.83 27.39
C PRO A 438 -22.09 -7.92 27.75
N ALA A 439 -22.42 -9.21 27.62
CA ALA A 439 -21.54 -10.31 27.99
C ALA A 439 -20.41 -10.47 26.96
N SER A 440 -20.73 -10.58 25.66
CA SER A 440 -19.72 -10.62 24.60
C SER A 440 -18.91 -9.33 24.50
N VAL A 441 -19.55 -8.17 24.66
CA VAL A 441 -18.85 -6.87 24.61
C VAL A 441 -17.83 -6.74 25.76
N THR A 442 -18.20 -7.14 26.97
CA THR A 442 -17.28 -7.15 28.13
C THR A 442 -16.15 -8.16 27.94
N LEU A 443 -16.46 -9.36 27.45
CA LEU A 443 -15.48 -10.43 27.23
C LEU A 443 -14.47 -10.03 26.14
N ASN A 444 -14.94 -9.45 25.04
CA ASN A 444 -14.11 -8.95 23.96
C ASN A 444 -13.17 -7.85 24.47
N ALA A 445 -13.69 -6.82 25.14
CA ALA A 445 -12.88 -5.74 25.70
C ALA A 445 -11.72 -6.24 26.58
N GLN A 446 -11.96 -7.29 27.39
CA GLN A 446 -10.91 -7.94 28.20
C GLN A 446 -9.91 -8.73 27.33
N ALA A 447 -10.39 -9.48 26.33
CA ALA A 447 -9.55 -10.25 25.42
C ALA A 447 -8.63 -9.35 24.57
N LEU A 448 -9.12 -8.21 24.09
CA LEU A 448 -8.32 -7.26 23.31
C LEU A 448 -7.21 -6.59 24.14
N ALA A 449 -7.47 -6.34 25.43
CA ALA A 449 -6.44 -5.84 26.35
C ALA A 449 -5.35 -6.90 26.65
N LEU A 450 -5.71 -8.19 26.66
CA LEU A 450 -4.76 -9.30 26.75
C LEU A 450 -3.98 -9.50 25.44
N LEU A 451 -4.65 -9.36 24.29
CA LEU A 451 -4.04 -9.44 22.96
C LEU A 451 -2.97 -8.37 22.77
N GLN A 452 -3.27 -7.09 23.02
CA GLN A 452 -2.28 -6.00 22.89
C GLN A 452 -1.15 -6.08 23.92
N LYS A 453 -1.33 -6.84 25.02
CA LYS A 453 -0.24 -7.15 25.96
C LYS A 453 0.68 -8.25 25.45
N ALA A 454 0.17 -9.19 24.64
CA ALA A 454 0.95 -10.26 24.01
C ALA A 454 1.58 -9.84 22.67
N LYS A 455 0.89 -8.95 21.94
CA LYS A 455 1.23 -8.44 20.60
C LYS A 455 1.04 -6.91 20.56
N PRO A 456 1.96 -6.13 21.15
CA PRO A 456 1.84 -4.67 21.24
C PRO A 456 1.87 -3.94 19.88
N GLU A 457 2.27 -4.62 18.81
CA GLU A 457 2.21 -4.16 17.42
C GLU A 457 0.79 -4.15 16.82
N VAL A 458 -0.19 -4.83 17.44
CA VAL A 458 -1.54 -4.99 16.88
C VAL A 458 -2.40 -3.75 17.07
N GLN A 459 -2.73 -3.12 15.94
CA GLN A 459 -3.71 -2.05 15.83
C GLN A 459 -5.13 -2.63 15.78
N ILE A 460 -6.01 -2.06 16.61
CA ILE A 460 -7.40 -2.51 16.80
C ILE A 460 -8.35 -1.41 16.35
N TRP A 461 -9.17 -1.70 15.35
CA TRP A 461 -10.30 -0.88 14.92
C TRP A 461 -11.61 -1.53 15.38
N TYR A 462 -12.60 -0.70 15.72
CA TYR A 462 -14.00 -1.15 15.82
C TYR A 462 -14.78 -0.61 14.63
N THR A 463 -15.54 -1.48 13.97
CA THR A 463 -16.54 -1.10 12.97
C THR A 463 -17.92 -1.27 13.57
N LEU A 464 -18.72 -0.19 13.56
CA LEU A 464 -19.95 -0.09 14.35
C LEU A 464 -21.10 0.55 13.55
N PRO A 465 -22.35 0.09 13.77
CA PRO A 465 -23.55 0.76 13.27
C PRO A 465 -23.68 2.19 13.79
N VAL A 466 -24.07 3.11 12.92
CA VAL A 466 -24.15 4.54 13.21
C VAL A 466 -25.46 5.12 12.69
N LEU A 467 -25.87 6.26 13.23
CA LEU A 467 -26.88 7.14 12.64
C LEU A 467 -26.20 8.46 12.22
N PRO A 468 -26.86 9.36 11.46
CA PRO A 468 -26.36 10.72 11.25
C PRO A 468 -26.13 11.50 12.55
N THR A 469 -26.74 11.06 13.66
CA THR A 469 -26.54 11.56 15.03
C THR A 469 -25.41 10.86 15.81
N GLY A 470 -24.58 10.05 15.13
CA GLY A 470 -23.49 9.29 15.72
C GLY A 470 -23.89 7.87 16.13
N LEU A 471 -23.01 7.21 16.91
CA LEU A 471 -23.21 5.86 17.42
C LEU A 471 -24.45 5.76 18.31
N THR A 472 -25.06 4.57 18.32
CA THR A 472 -26.12 4.19 19.26
C THR A 472 -25.59 4.07 20.69
N ALA A 473 -26.49 3.95 21.67
CA ALA A 473 -26.09 3.70 23.07
C ALA A 473 -25.25 2.42 23.21
N ASP A 474 -25.60 1.39 22.44
CA ASP A 474 -24.89 0.10 22.44
C ASP A 474 -23.50 0.22 21.78
N GLY A 475 -23.39 0.90 20.63
CA GLY A 475 -22.11 1.19 19.98
C GLY A 475 -21.18 2.04 20.87
N LEU A 476 -21.72 3.01 21.60
CA LEU A 476 -20.96 3.76 22.61
C LEU A 476 -20.53 2.87 23.78
N ASN A 477 -21.34 1.91 24.20
CA ASN A 477 -20.98 0.94 25.24
C ASN A 477 -19.85 0.00 24.79
N VAL A 478 -19.76 -0.37 23.52
CA VAL A 478 -18.61 -1.12 22.97
C VAL A 478 -17.31 -0.34 23.14
N VAL A 479 -17.29 0.92 22.69
CA VAL A 479 -16.11 1.81 22.81
C VAL A 479 -15.77 2.06 24.27
N ASP A 480 -16.76 2.36 25.12
CA ASP A 480 -16.55 2.65 26.55
C ASP A 480 -16.00 1.43 27.31
N SER A 481 -16.49 0.23 27.00
CA SER A 481 -16.02 -1.05 27.58
C SER A 481 -14.56 -1.32 27.26
N ALA A 482 -14.14 -1.14 25.99
CA ALA A 482 -12.75 -1.30 25.58
C ALA A 482 -11.82 -0.28 26.27
N LEU A 483 -12.25 0.99 26.33
CA LEU A 483 -11.51 2.04 27.02
C LEU A 483 -11.46 1.83 28.54
N ALA A 484 -12.44 1.14 29.14
CA ALA A 484 -12.43 0.74 30.54
C ALA A 484 -11.53 -0.48 30.81
N ALA A 485 -11.48 -1.45 29.90
CA ALA A 485 -10.56 -2.59 29.95
C ALA A 485 -9.09 -2.21 29.68
N GLY A 486 -8.84 -1.01 29.15
CA GLY A 486 -7.51 -0.45 28.92
C GLY A 486 -7.01 -0.59 27.47
N VAL A 487 -7.84 -1.06 26.55
CA VAL A 487 -7.52 -1.22 25.12
C VAL A 487 -7.03 0.10 24.52
N ASN A 488 -6.02 0.01 23.66
CA ASN A 488 -5.51 1.10 22.84
C ASN A 488 -6.08 0.98 21.43
N LEU A 489 -7.28 1.51 21.22
CA LEU A 489 -7.95 1.52 19.91
C LEU A 489 -7.18 2.43 18.94
N ALA A 490 -6.84 1.88 17.77
CA ALA A 490 -6.31 2.64 16.65
C ALA A 490 -7.40 3.58 16.10
N GLY A 491 -8.65 3.10 16.02
CA GLY A 491 -9.79 3.98 15.74
C GLY A 491 -11.16 3.33 15.86
N VAL A 492 -12.17 4.14 15.55
CA VAL A 492 -13.58 3.76 15.47
C VAL A 492 -14.08 4.11 14.06
N ASN A 493 -14.37 3.07 13.29
CA ASN A 493 -14.96 3.11 11.98
C ASN A 493 -16.49 3.10 12.08
N VAL A 494 -17.16 3.92 11.27
CA VAL A 494 -18.62 3.99 11.26
C VAL A 494 -19.20 3.43 9.96
N MET A 495 -20.16 2.53 10.09
CA MET A 495 -20.92 2.00 8.96
C MET A 495 -21.97 3.02 8.53
N ALA A 496 -21.58 3.87 7.59
CA ALA A 496 -22.35 5.02 7.10
C ALA A 496 -23.39 4.59 6.04
N MET A 497 -24.29 3.69 6.44
CA MET A 497 -25.24 2.99 5.60
C MET A 497 -26.50 2.61 6.40
N ASP A 498 -27.59 2.32 5.68
CA ASP A 498 -28.82 1.68 6.17
C ASP A 498 -29.46 2.33 7.41
N TYR A 499 -29.45 3.66 7.43
CA TYR A 499 -29.99 4.49 8.52
C TYR A 499 -31.52 4.39 8.64
N GLY A 500 -32.20 4.22 7.52
CA GLY A 500 -33.65 4.27 7.37
C GLY A 500 -34.22 5.70 7.33
N GLU A 501 -35.30 5.89 6.57
CA GLU A 501 -35.98 7.17 6.30
C GLU A 501 -36.36 8.00 7.55
N SER A 502 -36.46 7.38 8.73
CA SER A 502 -36.72 8.06 10.00
C SER A 502 -35.51 8.81 10.56
N ALA A 503 -34.29 8.37 10.23
CA ALA A 503 -33.03 8.97 10.67
C ALA A 503 -32.35 9.74 9.53
N ALA A 504 -32.38 9.18 8.31
CA ALA A 504 -31.88 9.80 7.08
C ALA A 504 -32.99 9.82 6.02
N PRO A 505 -33.93 10.79 6.06
CA PRO A 505 -34.96 10.91 5.03
C PRO A 505 -34.33 11.20 3.67
N THR A 506 -34.58 10.36 2.67
CA THR A 506 -34.02 10.54 1.31
C THR A 506 -34.92 11.42 0.42
N SER A 507 -36.12 11.76 0.91
CA SER A 507 -37.10 12.56 0.18
C SER A 507 -37.77 13.63 1.06
N GLY A 508 -38.27 14.70 0.44
CA GLY A 508 -38.94 15.80 1.12
C GLY A 508 -37.98 16.92 1.59
N PRO A 509 -38.46 17.87 2.43
CA PRO A 509 -37.77 19.14 2.69
C PRO A 509 -36.54 19.04 3.61
N ASN A 510 -36.33 17.90 4.26
CA ASN A 510 -35.20 17.65 5.17
C ASN A 510 -34.15 16.70 4.56
N ALA A 511 -34.33 16.31 3.30
CA ALA A 511 -33.51 15.28 2.67
C ALA A 511 -32.11 15.77 2.34
N LYS A 512 -31.14 14.85 2.44
CA LYS A 512 -29.73 15.06 2.08
C LYS A 512 -29.25 13.87 1.25
N THR A 513 -28.07 14.00 0.65
CA THR A 513 -27.42 12.87 -0.03
C THR A 513 -26.73 11.96 0.99
N MET A 514 -26.39 10.73 0.60
CA MET A 514 -25.80 9.76 1.54
C MET A 514 -24.41 10.18 2.02
N GLY A 515 -23.63 10.88 1.21
CA GLY A 515 -22.34 11.47 1.61
C GLY A 515 -22.50 12.55 2.68
N ALA A 516 -23.55 13.37 2.60
CA ALA A 516 -23.85 14.34 3.65
C ALA A 516 -24.24 13.67 4.97
N TYR A 517 -25.01 12.57 4.94
CA TYR A 517 -25.32 11.78 6.13
C TYR A 517 -24.11 11.04 6.70
N ALA A 518 -23.21 10.52 5.85
CA ALA A 518 -21.94 9.91 6.26
C ALA A 518 -21.02 10.90 6.97
N ILE A 519 -20.95 12.14 6.47
CA ILE A 519 -20.23 13.26 7.09
C ILE A 519 -20.81 13.60 8.47
N GLU A 520 -22.14 13.72 8.59
CA GLU A 520 -22.80 14.02 9.87
C GLU A 520 -22.63 12.89 10.90
N ALA A 521 -22.67 11.64 10.46
CA ALA A 521 -22.36 10.47 11.29
C ALA A 521 -20.92 10.51 11.84
N ALA A 522 -19.95 10.91 11.01
CA ALA A 522 -18.56 11.06 11.39
C ALA A 522 -18.33 12.22 12.37
N GLU A 523 -18.91 13.41 12.14
CA GLU A 523 -18.82 14.56 13.06
C GLU A 523 -19.50 14.28 14.42
N SER A 524 -20.66 13.62 14.39
CA SER A 524 -21.36 13.21 15.61
C SER A 524 -20.56 12.16 16.39
N THR A 525 -20.03 11.14 15.73
CA THR A 525 -19.24 10.08 16.37
C THR A 525 -17.93 10.62 16.93
N TYR A 526 -17.22 11.48 16.18
CA TYR A 526 -16.04 12.18 16.69
C TYR A 526 -16.35 12.94 17.99
N THR A 527 -17.49 13.64 18.04
CA THR A 527 -17.93 14.39 19.22
C THR A 527 -18.23 13.46 20.42
N GLN A 528 -18.94 12.36 20.19
CA GLN A 528 -19.27 11.38 21.24
C GLN A 528 -18.00 10.69 21.78
N VAL A 529 -17.17 10.13 20.92
CA VAL A 529 -15.97 9.36 21.31
C VAL A 529 -14.92 10.26 21.96
N SER A 530 -14.79 11.51 21.50
CA SER A 530 -13.96 12.52 22.18
C SER A 530 -14.35 12.74 23.64
N ALA A 531 -15.65 12.66 23.97
CA ALA A 531 -16.11 12.76 25.36
C ALA A 531 -15.72 11.52 26.19
N LEU A 532 -15.83 10.30 25.63
CA LEU A 532 -15.44 9.05 26.30
C LEU A 532 -13.93 8.98 26.59
N TYR A 533 -13.11 9.50 25.68
CA TYR A 533 -11.66 9.66 25.84
C TYR A 533 -11.33 10.75 26.88
N THR A 534 -11.96 11.92 26.78
CA THR A 534 -11.75 13.05 27.72
C THR A 534 -12.10 12.67 29.15
N ALA A 535 -13.17 11.91 29.36
CA ALA A 535 -13.56 11.37 30.67
C ALA A 535 -12.51 10.44 31.30
N ARG A 536 -11.58 9.91 30.50
CA ARG A 536 -10.45 9.06 30.90
C ARG A 536 -9.09 9.77 30.80
N SER A 537 -9.08 11.10 30.63
CA SER A 537 -7.88 11.91 30.42
C SER A 537 -7.02 11.48 29.21
N LYS A 538 -7.62 10.81 28.22
CA LYS A 538 -7.02 10.55 26.90
C LYS A 538 -7.50 11.59 25.89
N THR A 539 -6.74 11.80 24.81
CA THR A 539 -7.17 12.55 23.63
C THR A 539 -7.67 11.62 22.54
N PHE A 540 -8.77 11.99 21.87
CA PHE A 540 -9.20 11.39 20.61
C PHE A 540 -8.86 12.36 19.45
N SER A 541 -8.73 11.85 18.23
CA SER A 541 -8.30 12.63 17.07
C SER A 541 -8.95 12.14 15.78
N TRP A 542 -8.99 12.99 14.75
CA TRP A 542 -9.63 12.65 13.47
C TRP A 542 -8.98 11.45 12.78
N SER A 543 -7.66 11.25 12.94
CA SER A 543 -6.93 10.07 12.48
C SER A 543 -7.31 8.77 13.20
N GLN A 544 -8.28 8.81 14.12
CA GLN A 544 -8.88 7.65 14.80
C GLN A 544 -10.37 7.49 14.45
N ILE A 545 -10.90 8.27 13.50
CA ILE A 545 -12.19 8.01 12.84
C ILE A 545 -11.94 7.22 11.56
N GLY A 546 -12.77 6.23 11.31
CA GLY A 546 -12.95 5.61 10.00
C GLY A 546 -14.37 5.85 9.47
N VAL A 547 -14.57 5.83 8.16
CA VAL A 547 -15.91 5.89 7.55
C VAL A 547 -16.05 4.84 6.45
N THR A 548 -17.11 4.03 6.54
CA THR A 548 -17.45 2.96 5.60
C THR A 548 -18.88 3.15 5.09
N PRO A 549 -19.10 3.82 3.96
CA PRO A 549 -20.38 3.78 3.25
C PRO A 549 -20.58 2.43 2.54
N MET A 550 -21.85 2.06 2.32
CA MET A 550 -22.21 1.05 1.34
C MET A 550 -22.30 1.71 -0.05
N LEU A 551 -21.72 1.10 -1.08
CA LEU A 551 -21.68 1.70 -2.43
C LEU A 551 -23.03 1.64 -3.14
N GLY A 552 -23.37 2.67 -3.92
CA GLY A 552 -24.57 2.64 -4.76
C GLY A 552 -25.85 2.41 -3.93
N VAL A 553 -26.70 1.48 -4.35
CA VAL A 553 -27.99 1.18 -3.69
C VAL A 553 -27.76 0.36 -2.43
N ASN A 554 -28.16 0.89 -1.28
CA ASN A 554 -28.12 0.20 0.02
C ASN A 554 -29.28 -0.80 0.17
N ASP A 555 -29.31 -1.59 1.25
CA ASP A 555 -30.42 -2.52 1.52
C ASP A 555 -31.72 -1.79 1.88
N VAL A 556 -31.62 -0.61 2.51
CA VAL A 556 -32.62 0.46 2.44
C VAL A 556 -32.60 1.04 1.02
N LEU A 557 -33.37 0.44 0.10
CA LEU A 557 -33.35 0.73 -1.35
C LEU A 557 -33.61 2.20 -1.78
N THR A 558 -34.01 3.09 -0.87
CA THR A 558 -34.13 4.54 -1.13
C THR A 558 -32.82 5.30 -0.86
N GLU A 559 -31.94 4.74 -0.03
CA GLU A 559 -30.58 5.23 0.20
C GLU A 559 -29.66 4.81 -0.94
N VAL A 560 -29.04 5.80 -1.58
CA VAL A 560 -28.13 5.59 -2.70
C VAL A 560 -26.88 6.45 -2.52
N PHE A 561 -25.74 5.81 -2.29
CA PHE A 561 -24.42 6.45 -2.19
C PHE A 561 -23.78 6.53 -3.58
N THR A 562 -23.75 7.73 -4.16
CA THR A 562 -23.25 7.96 -5.52
C THR A 562 -21.74 8.21 -5.56
N VAL A 563 -21.12 8.19 -6.75
CA VAL A 563 -19.71 8.59 -6.92
C VAL A 563 -19.47 10.05 -6.50
N ALA A 564 -20.50 10.91 -6.55
CA ALA A 564 -20.42 12.27 -6.03
C ALA A 564 -20.46 12.33 -4.49
N ASP A 565 -21.16 11.39 -3.85
CA ASP A 565 -21.12 11.22 -2.38
C ASP A 565 -19.76 10.70 -1.92
N ALA A 566 -19.14 9.82 -2.70
CA ALA A 566 -17.77 9.38 -2.48
C ALA A 566 -16.80 10.56 -2.49
N GLN A 567 -16.84 11.42 -3.52
CA GLN A 567 -15.96 12.60 -3.60
C GLN A 567 -16.20 13.58 -2.44
N ALA A 568 -17.46 13.83 -2.06
CA ALA A 568 -17.77 14.69 -0.92
C ALA A 568 -17.22 14.16 0.42
N LEU A 569 -17.27 12.84 0.62
CA LEU A 569 -16.68 12.17 1.78
C LEU A 569 -15.14 12.22 1.74
N GLU A 570 -14.54 12.08 0.55
CA GLU A 570 -13.10 12.17 0.30
C GLU A 570 -12.55 13.57 0.63
N ASP A 571 -13.17 14.62 0.07
CA ASP A 571 -12.86 16.02 0.33
C ASP A 571 -12.91 16.33 1.84
N PHE A 572 -13.95 15.84 2.51
CA PHE A 572 -14.11 15.96 3.97
C PHE A 572 -13.02 15.20 4.74
N ALA A 573 -12.71 13.97 4.34
CA ALA A 573 -11.70 13.14 4.97
C ALA A 573 -10.29 13.73 4.84
N ARG A 574 -9.95 14.38 3.72
CA ARG A 574 -8.71 15.17 3.60
C ARG A 574 -8.74 16.42 4.47
N THR A 575 -9.87 17.12 4.48
CA THR A 575 -10.05 18.36 5.26
C THR A 575 -9.94 18.14 6.78
N LYS A 576 -10.41 17.00 7.30
CA LYS A 576 -10.33 16.66 8.73
C LYS A 576 -9.04 15.91 9.12
N GLY A 577 -8.43 15.20 8.18
CA GLY A 577 -7.37 14.22 8.48
C GLY A 577 -7.94 12.95 9.14
N ILE A 578 -8.92 12.32 8.48
CA ILE A 578 -9.51 11.03 8.89
C ILE A 578 -8.47 9.89 8.85
N GLY A 579 -8.68 8.86 9.65
CA GLY A 579 -7.76 7.73 9.77
C GLY A 579 -7.95 6.66 8.71
N MET A 580 -9.21 6.32 8.41
CA MET A 580 -9.56 5.31 7.42
C MET A 580 -10.74 5.75 6.55
N LEU A 581 -10.59 5.64 5.24
CA LEU A 581 -11.72 5.42 4.34
C LEU A 581 -11.83 3.93 4.03
N SER A 582 -13.05 3.46 3.85
CA SER A 582 -13.36 2.10 3.43
C SER A 582 -14.69 2.13 2.67
N MET A 583 -15.22 0.98 2.27
CA MET A 583 -16.56 0.85 1.72
C MET A 583 -17.03 -0.61 1.75
N TRP A 584 -18.35 -0.82 1.80
CA TRP A 584 -18.99 -2.11 1.57
C TRP A 584 -19.50 -2.21 0.12
N GLN A 585 -18.86 -2.95 -0.78
CA GLN A 585 -17.56 -3.64 -0.72
C GLN A 585 -16.87 -3.51 -2.09
N VAL A 586 -15.60 -3.89 -2.24
CA VAL A 586 -14.87 -3.81 -3.54
C VAL A 586 -15.64 -4.48 -4.68
N LEU A 587 -16.23 -5.66 -4.42
CA LEU A 587 -17.03 -6.39 -5.42
C LEU A 587 -18.28 -5.62 -5.89
N ARG A 588 -18.74 -4.60 -5.15
CA ARG A 588 -19.90 -3.77 -5.51
C ARG A 588 -19.51 -2.54 -6.34
N ASP A 589 -18.23 -2.26 -6.55
CA ASP A 589 -17.73 -1.19 -7.44
C ASP A 589 -17.81 -1.59 -8.94
N THR A 590 -18.95 -2.14 -9.32
CA THR A 590 -19.28 -2.68 -10.65
C THR A 590 -20.71 -2.24 -11.00
N PRO A 591 -21.02 -1.86 -12.25
CA PRO A 591 -22.36 -1.48 -12.66
C PRO A 591 -23.35 -2.65 -12.52
N GLY A 592 -24.57 -2.34 -12.09
CA GLY A 592 -25.61 -3.32 -11.80
C GLY A 592 -26.98 -2.97 -12.39
N THR A 593 -27.98 -3.78 -12.05
CA THR A 593 -29.37 -3.48 -12.37
C THR A 593 -29.82 -2.25 -11.58
N LEU A 594 -30.24 -1.19 -12.27
CA LEU A 594 -30.59 0.09 -11.65
C LEU A 594 -31.64 -0.07 -10.52
N GLY A 595 -31.30 0.42 -9.32
CA GLY A 595 -32.20 0.39 -8.16
C GLY A 595 -32.30 -0.99 -7.47
N GLN A 596 -31.25 -1.82 -7.54
CA GLN A 596 -31.17 -3.11 -6.83
C GLN A 596 -29.90 -3.18 -5.98
N SER A 597 -30.03 -3.37 -4.66
CA SER A 597 -28.91 -3.84 -3.85
C SER A 597 -28.55 -5.27 -4.23
N THR A 598 -27.25 -5.54 -4.38
CA THR A 598 -26.68 -6.87 -4.58
C THR A 598 -25.30 -6.93 -3.91
N THR A 599 -24.79 -8.12 -3.61
CA THR A 599 -23.45 -8.30 -3.00
C THR A 599 -22.29 -8.05 -3.97
N GLY A 600 -22.52 -8.05 -5.28
CA GLY A 600 -21.48 -7.99 -6.33
C GLY A 600 -21.73 -6.95 -7.44
N ALA A 601 -22.59 -5.97 -7.20
CA ALA A 601 -22.77 -4.80 -8.06
C ALA A 601 -23.47 -3.66 -7.30
N SER A 602 -23.16 -2.42 -7.68
CA SER A 602 -23.62 -1.17 -7.07
C SER A 602 -25.12 -0.89 -7.20
N GLY A 603 -25.82 -1.54 -8.14
CA GLY A 603 -27.16 -1.12 -8.55
C GLY A 603 -27.20 0.23 -9.28
N LEU A 604 -26.04 0.72 -9.75
CA LEU A 604 -25.88 1.93 -10.57
C LEU A 604 -25.32 1.60 -11.97
N SER A 605 -25.22 2.61 -12.84
CA SER A 605 -24.65 2.48 -14.19
C SER A 605 -23.19 2.92 -14.31
N ASP A 606 -22.56 3.34 -13.21
CA ASP A 606 -21.19 3.82 -13.18
C ASP A 606 -20.18 2.71 -13.55
N PRO A 607 -19.10 3.02 -14.30
CA PRO A 607 -18.08 2.04 -14.68
C PRO A 607 -17.44 1.28 -13.51
N VAL A 608 -16.85 0.13 -13.83
CA VAL A 608 -16.05 -0.66 -12.87
C VAL A 608 -14.91 0.21 -12.32
N GLY A 609 -14.76 0.25 -10.99
CA GLY A 609 -13.72 1.01 -10.32
C GLY A 609 -14.06 2.49 -10.07
N SER A 610 -15.26 2.97 -10.42
CA SER A 610 -15.62 4.37 -10.27
C SER A 610 -15.58 4.87 -8.81
N PHE A 611 -15.85 4.03 -7.82
CA PHE A 611 -15.74 4.41 -6.41
C PHE A 611 -14.30 4.28 -5.88
N SER A 612 -13.60 3.19 -6.23
CA SER A 612 -12.20 2.98 -5.84
C SER A 612 -11.30 4.07 -6.38
N ASN A 613 -11.51 4.52 -7.62
CA ASN A 613 -10.76 5.63 -8.22
C ASN A 613 -10.86 6.97 -7.46
N VAL A 614 -11.91 7.17 -6.65
CA VAL A 614 -12.03 8.34 -5.76
C VAL A 614 -11.17 8.13 -4.51
N PHE A 615 -11.30 6.98 -3.84
CA PHE A 615 -10.67 6.73 -2.55
C PHE A 615 -9.20 6.23 -2.61
N ASN A 616 -8.72 5.72 -3.75
CA ASN A 616 -7.36 5.16 -3.87
C ASN A 616 -6.24 6.17 -3.58
N ASP A 617 -6.46 7.47 -3.83
CA ASP A 617 -5.48 8.52 -3.51
C ASP A 617 -5.55 8.98 -2.04
N TYR A 618 -6.42 8.36 -1.21
CA TYR A 618 -6.58 8.72 0.19
C TYR A 618 -5.47 8.16 1.08
N GLY A 619 -4.32 8.82 1.06
CA GLY A 619 -3.22 8.62 2.00
C GLY A 619 -2.19 7.60 1.52
N THR A 620 -2.02 6.49 2.26
CA THR A 620 -0.97 5.50 1.98
C THR A 620 -1.32 4.64 0.77
N ILE A 621 -0.50 4.72 -0.28
CA ILE A 621 -0.56 3.83 -1.45
C ILE A 621 0.67 2.92 -1.40
N ASN A 622 0.47 1.63 -1.13
CA ASN A 622 1.51 0.64 -1.35
C ASN A 622 1.64 0.40 -2.85
N VAL A 623 2.86 0.17 -3.34
CA VAL A 623 3.00 -0.30 -4.73
C VAL A 623 2.57 -1.76 -4.73
N VAL A 624 1.93 -2.23 -5.80
CA VAL A 624 1.58 -3.64 -5.94
C VAL A 624 2.23 -4.18 -7.20
N ASP A 625 3.12 -5.15 -7.03
CA ASP A 625 3.84 -5.79 -8.12
C ASP A 625 2.95 -6.80 -8.85
N TYR A 626 2.27 -6.32 -9.87
CA TYR A 626 1.51 -7.15 -10.79
C TYR A 626 2.39 -7.94 -11.80
N THR A 627 3.73 -7.82 -11.77
CA THR A 627 4.62 -8.59 -12.65
C THR A 627 4.85 -10.01 -12.13
N ASN A 628 4.87 -10.20 -10.80
CA ASN A 628 4.85 -11.51 -10.15
C ASN A 628 3.45 -12.10 -9.94
N ALA A 629 2.43 -11.67 -10.69
CA ALA A 629 1.06 -12.19 -10.66
C ALA A 629 0.90 -13.61 -11.28
N GLY A 630 1.90 -14.48 -11.07
CA GLY A 630 2.11 -15.78 -11.72
C GLY A 630 2.30 -16.95 -10.75
N GLY A 631 1.68 -16.91 -9.55
CA GLY A 631 1.65 -18.04 -8.61
C GLY A 631 1.08 -17.64 -7.25
N SER A 632 0.31 -18.47 -6.54
CA SER A 632 -0.20 -19.80 -6.91
C SER A 632 -1.42 -20.18 -6.06
N GLY A 633 -2.62 -20.21 -6.65
CA GLY A 633 -3.86 -20.68 -6.01
C GLY A 633 -4.85 -21.27 -7.00
N GLY A 634 -5.10 -22.59 -6.91
CA GLY A 634 -5.96 -23.34 -7.83
C GLY A 634 -5.27 -23.65 -9.18
N ALA A 635 -5.10 -24.94 -9.51
CA ALA A 635 -4.22 -25.38 -10.60
C ALA A 635 -4.77 -25.11 -12.03
N GLY A 636 -4.77 -23.84 -12.46
CA GLY A 636 -5.17 -23.37 -13.80
C GLY A 636 -4.03 -22.63 -14.52
N GLY A 637 -3.10 -23.37 -15.13
CA GLY A 637 -1.90 -22.81 -15.78
C GLY A 637 -2.18 -21.75 -16.85
N THR A 638 -1.42 -20.64 -16.75
CA THR A 638 -1.32 -19.44 -17.58
C THR A 638 -2.59 -19.04 -18.35
N PRO A 639 -3.38 -18.09 -17.83
CA PRO A 639 -4.46 -17.46 -18.58
C PRO A 639 -3.93 -16.85 -19.89
N VAL A 640 -4.49 -17.27 -21.02
CA VAL A 640 -4.11 -16.70 -22.31
C VAL A 640 -4.87 -15.40 -22.55
N THR A 641 -4.23 -14.41 -23.18
CA THR A 641 -4.78 -13.06 -23.30
C THR A 641 -4.54 -12.46 -24.69
N GLY A 642 -5.42 -11.55 -25.10
CA GLY A 642 -5.32 -10.84 -26.38
C GLY A 642 -5.87 -11.60 -27.61
N GLY A 643 -6.54 -12.73 -27.42
CA GLY A 643 -7.18 -13.50 -28.49
C GLY A 643 -8.71 -13.47 -28.47
N THR A 644 -9.32 -14.35 -29.25
CA THR A 644 -10.76 -14.46 -29.46
C THR A 644 -11.38 -15.42 -28.45
N THR A 645 -12.42 -14.99 -27.73
CA THR A 645 -13.27 -15.90 -26.95
C THR A 645 -14.38 -16.46 -27.82
N THR A 646 -14.46 -17.78 -27.96
CA THR A 646 -15.56 -18.47 -28.64
C THR A 646 -16.48 -19.15 -27.63
N THR A 647 -17.74 -18.73 -27.60
CA THR A 647 -18.77 -19.39 -26.78
C THR A 647 -19.15 -20.75 -27.34
N ILE A 648 -19.01 -21.79 -26.52
CA ILE A 648 -19.52 -23.14 -26.75
C ILE A 648 -21.00 -23.16 -26.33
N GLY A 649 -21.90 -23.38 -27.30
CA GLY A 649 -23.34 -23.21 -27.13
C GLY A 649 -24.14 -24.42 -27.60
N TRP A 650 -25.35 -24.55 -27.05
CA TRP A 650 -26.27 -25.66 -27.34
C TRP A 650 -27.04 -25.42 -28.66
N ALA A 651 -26.35 -25.56 -29.80
CA ALA A 651 -26.90 -25.35 -31.14
C ALA A 651 -27.05 -26.67 -31.92
N TRP A 652 -28.27 -27.23 -31.94
CA TRP A 652 -28.55 -28.53 -32.59
C TRP A 652 -28.09 -28.58 -34.06
N GLY A 653 -27.26 -29.56 -34.41
CA GLY A 653 -26.75 -29.75 -35.77
C GLY A 653 -25.61 -28.82 -36.19
N ALA A 654 -25.21 -27.84 -35.36
CA ALA A 654 -24.11 -26.93 -35.67
C ALA A 654 -22.76 -27.65 -35.53
N ASN A 655 -21.91 -27.56 -36.56
CA ASN A 655 -20.58 -28.16 -36.55
C ASN A 655 -19.49 -27.15 -37.01
N PRO A 656 -19.32 -26.01 -36.31
CA PRO A 656 -18.28 -25.03 -36.63
C PRO A 656 -16.86 -25.59 -36.55
N VAL A 657 -16.06 -25.23 -37.55
CA VAL A 657 -14.60 -25.37 -37.55
C VAL A 657 -14.00 -24.02 -37.20
N LEU A 658 -13.23 -23.97 -36.12
CA LEU A 658 -12.59 -22.77 -35.58
C LEU A 658 -11.12 -22.72 -36.01
N THR A 659 -10.70 -21.55 -36.51
CA THR A 659 -9.29 -21.14 -36.43
C THR A 659 -9.04 -20.73 -34.99
N PHE A 660 -8.11 -21.39 -34.31
CA PHE A 660 -7.85 -21.18 -32.89
C PHE A 660 -6.33 -21.07 -32.65
N ASP A 661 -5.90 -20.06 -31.92
CA ASP A 661 -4.51 -19.86 -31.50
C ASP A 661 -4.34 -20.19 -30.01
N PRO A 662 -3.73 -21.35 -29.66
CA PRO A 662 -3.58 -21.77 -28.27
C PRO A 662 -2.77 -20.82 -27.38
N ALA A 663 -2.03 -19.86 -27.95
CA ALA A 663 -1.29 -18.87 -27.19
C ALA A 663 -2.15 -17.69 -26.70
N LYS A 664 -3.36 -17.47 -27.25
CA LYS A 664 -4.19 -16.29 -26.95
C LYS A 664 -5.71 -16.47 -26.95
N ASP A 665 -6.26 -17.45 -27.68
CA ASP A 665 -7.71 -17.64 -27.85
C ASP A 665 -8.32 -18.48 -26.72
N THR A 666 -9.62 -18.29 -26.46
CA THR A 666 -10.34 -18.95 -25.35
C THR A 666 -11.67 -19.57 -25.78
N LEU A 667 -12.13 -20.57 -25.03
CA LEU A 667 -13.41 -21.26 -25.21
C LEU A 667 -14.26 -21.08 -23.95
N ASP A 668 -15.42 -20.44 -24.07
CA ASP A 668 -16.34 -20.20 -22.94
C ASP A 668 -17.51 -21.18 -22.97
N PHE A 669 -17.58 -22.04 -21.96
CA PHE A 669 -18.63 -23.05 -21.78
C PHE A 669 -19.90 -22.48 -21.16
N VAL A 670 -19.87 -21.26 -20.60
CA VAL A 670 -20.97 -20.45 -20.02
C VAL A 670 -21.77 -21.08 -18.88
N TRP A 671 -22.39 -22.24 -19.13
CA TRP A 671 -23.23 -23.02 -18.22
C TRP A 671 -23.06 -24.54 -18.41
N MET A 672 -22.39 -24.96 -19.50
CA MET A 672 -22.31 -26.34 -19.94
C MET A 672 -21.35 -27.15 -19.06
N GLN A 673 -21.83 -28.29 -18.57
CA GLN A 673 -21.16 -29.12 -17.56
C GLN A 673 -20.32 -30.26 -18.18
N ALA A 674 -19.41 -30.84 -17.39
CA ALA A 674 -18.50 -31.91 -17.80
C ALA A 674 -19.16 -33.18 -18.41
N ALA A 675 -20.46 -33.41 -18.16
CA ALA A 675 -21.22 -34.52 -18.71
C ALA A 675 -21.94 -34.18 -20.03
N GLU A 676 -21.94 -32.92 -20.45
CA GLU A 676 -22.72 -32.39 -21.57
C GLU A 676 -21.91 -32.23 -22.87
N PHE A 677 -20.59 -32.39 -22.80
CA PHE A 677 -19.69 -32.44 -23.95
C PHE A 677 -18.60 -33.49 -23.73
N ASP A 678 -18.08 -34.07 -24.81
CA ASP A 678 -16.87 -34.89 -24.82
C ASP A 678 -15.81 -34.28 -25.74
N VAL A 679 -14.54 -34.63 -25.53
CA VAL A 679 -13.41 -34.05 -26.27
C VAL A 679 -12.48 -35.16 -26.75
N SER A 680 -12.03 -35.07 -28.00
CA SER A 680 -11.05 -35.99 -28.58
C SER A 680 -10.16 -35.28 -29.58
N ASP A 681 -8.92 -35.74 -29.76
CA ASP A 681 -8.10 -35.34 -30.90
C ASP A 681 -8.37 -36.27 -32.09
N THR A 682 -8.86 -35.71 -33.19
CA THR A 682 -9.12 -36.42 -34.45
C THR A 682 -8.31 -35.77 -35.57
N SER A 683 -7.48 -36.56 -36.26
CA SER A 683 -6.68 -36.10 -37.41
C SER A 683 -5.83 -34.84 -37.14
N GLY A 684 -5.31 -34.67 -35.92
CA GLY A 684 -4.53 -33.50 -35.52
C GLY A 684 -5.35 -32.24 -35.19
N SER A 685 -6.65 -32.41 -34.91
CA SER A 685 -7.56 -31.33 -34.49
C SER A 685 -8.40 -31.78 -33.28
N THR A 686 -8.51 -30.95 -32.25
CA THR A 686 -9.36 -31.18 -31.08
C THR A 686 -10.82 -30.96 -31.45
N VAL A 687 -11.66 -31.97 -31.23
CA VAL A 687 -13.10 -31.96 -31.50
C VAL A 687 -13.86 -32.06 -30.19
N ILE A 688 -14.64 -31.02 -29.90
CA ILE A 688 -15.53 -30.91 -28.74
C ILE A 688 -16.93 -31.29 -29.21
N SER A 689 -17.44 -32.45 -28.84
CA SER A 689 -18.74 -32.97 -29.29
C SER A 689 -19.79 -32.80 -28.20
N ILE A 690 -20.93 -32.18 -28.51
CA ILE A 690 -21.98 -31.88 -27.52
C ILE A 690 -22.90 -33.10 -27.38
N VAL A 691 -22.94 -33.67 -26.17
CA VAL A 691 -23.57 -34.97 -25.87
C VAL A 691 -25.07 -34.89 -26.13
N GLY A 692 -25.56 -35.77 -27.02
CA GLY A 692 -26.98 -35.82 -27.39
C GLY A 692 -27.50 -34.67 -28.26
N ASN A 693 -26.66 -33.71 -28.67
CA ASN A 693 -27.07 -32.50 -29.41
C ASN A 693 -26.62 -32.46 -30.89
N ASN A 694 -26.06 -33.56 -31.39
CA ASN A 694 -25.61 -33.74 -32.79
C ASN A 694 -24.79 -32.55 -33.34
N SER A 695 -23.90 -32.00 -32.52
CA SER A 695 -23.15 -30.77 -32.79
C SER A 695 -21.75 -30.87 -32.21
N SER A 696 -20.80 -30.14 -32.80
CA SER A 696 -19.40 -30.15 -32.39
C SER A 696 -18.67 -28.85 -32.72
N TYR A 697 -17.56 -28.60 -32.03
CA TYR A 697 -16.62 -27.52 -32.33
C TYR A 697 -15.26 -28.15 -32.62
N THR A 698 -14.69 -27.88 -33.80
CA THR A 698 -13.38 -28.44 -34.22
C THR A 698 -12.32 -27.34 -34.23
N LEU A 699 -11.25 -27.50 -33.44
CA LEU A 699 -10.09 -26.59 -33.45
C LEU A 699 -9.11 -27.05 -34.53
N ALA A 700 -9.15 -26.43 -35.72
CA ALA A 700 -8.43 -26.93 -36.89
C ALA A 700 -6.91 -26.83 -36.72
N GLY A 701 -6.22 -27.97 -36.72
CA GLY A 701 -4.75 -28.04 -36.59
C GLY A 701 -4.22 -27.78 -35.17
N VAL A 702 -5.09 -27.79 -34.17
CA VAL A 702 -4.76 -27.66 -32.75
C VAL A 702 -5.10 -28.97 -32.05
N THR A 703 -4.14 -29.56 -31.33
CA THR A 703 -4.33 -30.76 -30.51
C THR A 703 -4.43 -30.43 -29.02
N LEU A 704 -4.96 -31.35 -28.21
CA LEU A 704 -5.07 -31.23 -26.74
C LEU A 704 -3.73 -30.93 -26.07
N ARG A 705 -2.62 -31.39 -26.66
CA ARG A 705 -1.25 -31.10 -26.19
C ARG A 705 -0.87 -29.62 -26.36
N GLN A 706 -1.33 -28.99 -27.44
CA GLN A 706 -1.05 -27.57 -27.73
C GLN A 706 -1.90 -26.63 -26.88
N LEU A 707 -3.07 -27.08 -26.41
CA LEU A 707 -3.90 -26.33 -25.48
C LEU A 707 -3.26 -26.22 -24.09
N GLN A 708 -3.61 -25.16 -23.38
CA GLN A 708 -3.39 -24.96 -21.95
C GLN A 708 -4.73 -24.71 -21.27
N ILE A 709 -4.83 -25.00 -19.97
CA ILE A 709 -6.10 -24.88 -19.25
C ILE A 709 -6.60 -23.42 -19.19
N GLY A 710 -5.69 -22.42 -19.28
CA GLY A 710 -6.04 -21.02 -19.52
C GLY A 710 -6.74 -20.71 -20.85
N ASN A 711 -6.82 -21.65 -21.82
CA ASN A 711 -7.72 -21.54 -22.98
C ASN A 711 -9.19 -21.80 -22.62
N ILE A 712 -9.52 -22.29 -21.42
CA ILE A 712 -10.85 -22.79 -21.05
C ILE A 712 -11.49 -21.88 -19.99
N ILE A 713 -12.64 -21.33 -20.32
CA ILE A 713 -13.50 -20.59 -19.40
C ILE A 713 -14.71 -21.48 -19.06
N ALA A 714 -14.87 -21.80 -17.77
CA ALA A 714 -15.94 -22.64 -17.25
C ALA A 714 -16.42 -22.08 -15.91
N LYS A 715 -17.72 -22.27 -15.60
CA LYS A 715 -18.33 -21.79 -14.35
C LYS A 715 -18.53 -22.86 -13.28
N ASP A 716 -18.17 -24.10 -13.59
CA ASP A 716 -18.14 -25.21 -12.64
C ASP A 716 -16.77 -25.90 -12.62
N ALA A 717 -16.37 -26.40 -11.46
CA ALA A 717 -15.08 -27.04 -11.26
C ALA A 717 -14.97 -28.41 -11.98
N GLY A 718 -16.08 -29.09 -12.24
CA GLY A 718 -16.09 -30.38 -12.94
C GLY A 718 -15.66 -30.24 -14.40
N THR A 719 -16.18 -29.23 -15.10
CA THR A 719 -15.80 -28.89 -16.47
C THR A 719 -14.33 -28.53 -16.58
N LEU A 720 -13.82 -27.70 -15.65
CA LEU A 720 -12.42 -27.34 -15.61
C LEU A 720 -11.52 -28.54 -15.29
N ALA A 721 -11.93 -29.42 -14.36
CA ALA A 721 -11.22 -30.65 -14.03
C ALA A 721 -11.18 -31.66 -15.20
N LYS A 722 -12.29 -31.81 -15.95
CA LYS A 722 -12.33 -32.63 -17.18
C LYS A 722 -11.33 -32.12 -18.20
N TRP A 723 -11.34 -30.81 -18.48
CA TRP A 723 -10.40 -30.18 -19.40
C TRP A 723 -8.94 -30.30 -18.96
N LYS A 724 -8.65 -30.09 -17.67
CA LYS A 724 -7.30 -30.26 -17.12
C LYS A 724 -6.81 -31.70 -17.28
N SER A 725 -7.63 -32.70 -16.91
CA SER A 725 -7.31 -34.12 -17.05
C SER A 725 -6.99 -34.51 -18.51
N LEU A 726 -7.78 -34.01 -19.47
CA LEU A 726 -7.56 -34.22 -20.91
C LEU A 726 -6.24 -33.61 -21.40
N ILE A 727 -5.96 -32.35 -21.03
CA ILE A 727 -4.76 -31.62 -21.45
C ILE A 727 -3.50 -32.22 -20.82
N ASP A 728 -3.53 -32.57 -19.53
CA ASP A 728 -2.42 -33.21 -18.83
C ASP A 728 -2.12 -34.60 -19.43
N SER A 729 -3.15 -35.40 -19.68
CA SER A 729 -3.02 -36.72 -20.32
C SER A 729 -2.44 -36.61 -21.73
N ALA A 730 -2.87 -35.63 -22.53
CA ALA A 730 -2.35 -35.39 -23.87
C ALA A 730 -0.90 -34.87 -23.89
N LYS A 731 -0.39 -34.36 -22.76
CA LYS A 731 1.00 -33.91 -22.59
C LYS A 731 1.94 -34.98 -22.02
N ALA A 732 1.40 -36.00 -21.34
CA ALA A 732 2.17 -37.08 -20.73
C ALA A 732 2.55 -38.24 -21.68
N VAL A 733 1.86 -38.34 -22.82
CA VAL A 733 2.18 -39.25 -23.96
C VAL A 733 3.31 -38.67 -24.82
#